data_AF-A0A921CNJ0-F1
#
_entry.id   AF-A0A921CNJ0-F1
#
_cell.length_a   1.000
_cell.length_b   1.000
_cell.length_c   1.000
_cell.angle_alpha   90.00
_cell.angle_beta   90.00
_cell.angle_gamma   90.00
#
_symmetry.space_group_name_H-M   'P 1'
#
loop_
_entity.id
_entity.type
_entity.pdbx_description
1 polymer ?
#
loop_
_entity_poly.entity_id
_entity_poly.type
_entity_poly.pdbx_seq_one_letter_code
_entity_poly.pdbx_strand_id
1 'polypeptide(L)'
;MNIVHNEISNFSIKKSEMVFFEGHSIKSLSILNEGQMGVYISPYESFSKVDEKSMLENSYRIFDIGQQSFIGICSMLLGKEYLYTYKSTTGTILSDFGIQNVHQLKSLMDSQEAFRNNVINSVLNIIYLSCKALDDLKHICTKLKILADNFSVYYWWIWEKLNIPHLLPSPFMETSRGYYYELKENGFSLSSEINPDFLEKNILDSIGTISDLDNSTDVFNDNISSIEYYKSISNLQRDISVNFFGSDPKIAFYGCTQASECLVEIIDELKKVIREIHTHLFERLLSETNECILSEYYKLAAQSAGYSNISGEVFRAIRCLVTNIREKLSELERKYDVKPKVDINRFNDIYLSGKSTSKETAAEIKDNRVYIEKSMDTIPEELKGSLKKILAYSGIQEEKANEFMIAISNFRALLEGNIPDSEFKNIRTTVTPLFFEIYKAVFKRFQAENNKSRLLSMFLNFGYMDEKLLTCEQVNSLYALVDKQPYQGRTPVYNMEDWLKKIYSMEKDPSCNEFGFDYLDIFRNLKKQGKIRDEDKHEYLHNIGNRLDFEIDNMFKTNHKLCHGHISSYFPVLNKSMVIRDLPNAIVTPDAVNQCIERILEIDFSAFHRELSYNNPEKGIEKEIVIKAIIPDVILVPIYGSRAMMWQELSGRDRNTPGRFILPIFTNENLYDLMVKLVGDFRWELCRTMMGVYWNDITLKSLTSEYSDYIQFYKKDRSLSETAKIKIKTQIQKNNGKLRDIFTSDYEVWINYESKGIARLNKTVRNIMYHHCPFSKPIRDRLENFPAFVDIASHFRIVRAKKAKELESRYQRLIKSGIRPDDEQLETLKFYKEL
;
A
#
# COMPACT_ATOMS: atom_id res chain seq x y z
N MET A 1 74.45 -5.35 14.89
CA MET A 1 74.51 -3.94 14.42
C MET A 1 73.46 -3.80 13.34
N ASN A 2 72.32 -3.11 13.45
CA ASN A 2 71.71 -2.28 14.49
C ASN A 2 70.31 -2.86 14.75
N ILE A 3 69.97 -3.10 16.01
CA ILE A 3 68.58 -3.37 16.41
C ILE A 3 67.88 -2.02 16.30
N VAL A 4 67.10 -1.82 15.24
CA VAL A 4 66.23 -0.66 15.14
C VAL A 4 65.15 -0.89 16.20
N HIS A 5 65.25 -0.16 17.31
CA HIS A 5 64.10 0.08 18.17
C HIS A 5 63.07 0.82 17.31
N ASN A 6 62.14 0.09 16.71
CA ASN A 6 60.95 0.71 16.13
C ASN A 6 60.15 1.26 17.32
N GLU A 7 60.17 2.58 17.49
CA GLU A 7 59.27 3.28 18.40
C GLU A 7 57.84 2.94 17.95
N ILE A 8 57.16 2.07 18.71
CA ILE A 8 55.76 1.74 18.46
C ILE A 8 54.96 3.00 18.81
N SER A 9 54.58 3.75 17.78
CA SER A 9 53.72 4.91 17.94
C SER A 9 52.26 4.43 18.00
N ASN A 10 51.63 4.65 19.14
CA ASN A 10 50.21 4.36 19.35
C ASN A 10 49.37 5.58 18.97
N PHE A 11 48.40 5.40 18.09
CA PHE A 11 47.45 6.46 17.73
C PHE A 11 46.03 6.02 18.09
N SER A 12 45.32 6.88 18.83
CA SER A 12 43.89 6.69 19.15
C SER A 12 43.06 7.43 18.11
N ILE A 13 42.17 6.70 17.42
CA ILE A 13 41.41 7.21 16.27
C ILE A 13 39.93 7.26 16.63
N LYS A 14 39.31 8.44 16.47
CA LYS A 14 37.86 8.61 16.65
C LYS A 14 37.10 8.01 15.46
N LYS A 15 35.83 7.65 15.70
CA LYS A 15 34.94 7.07 14.69
C LYS A 15 34.94 7.93 13.42
N SER A 16 35.25 7.32 12.26
CA SER A 16 35.23 7.90 10.90
C SER A 16 36.42 8.77 10.44
N GLU A 17 37.56 8.83 11.14
CA GLU A 17 38.66 9.74 10.73
C GLU A 17 39.76 9.13 9.83
N MET A 18 40.01 7.81 9.86
CA MET A 18 41.09 7.18 9.06
C MET A 18 40.57 6.01 8.21
N VAL A 19 40.89 6.04 6.91
CA VAL A 19 40.52 5.02 5.92
C VAL A 19 41.76 4.63 5.12
N PHE A 20 42.04 3.33 5.02
CA PHE A 20 43.05 2.80 4.10
C PHE A 20 42.32 2.35 2.84
N PHE A 21 42.69 2.85 1.66
CA PHE A 21 41.98 2.55 0.42
C PHE A 21 42.64 1.41 -0.36
N GLU A 22 41.80 0.59 -0.97
CA GLU A 22 42.18 -0.40 -1.99
C GLU A 22 42.98 0.29 -3.11
N GLY A 23 44.10 -0.29 -3.53
CA GLY A 23 44.96 0.28 -4.57
C GLY A 23 45.92 1.39 -4.10
N HIS A 24 45.98 1.72 -2.81
CA HIS A 24 47.00 2.63 -2.28
C HIS A 24 48.26 1.88 -1.80
N SER A 25 49.42 2.53 -1.91
CA SER A 25 50.69 2.01 -1.42
C SER A 25 50.71 1.93 0.12
N ILE A 26 51.20 0.81 0.67
CA ILE A 26 51.34 0.63 2.11
C ILE A 26 52.54 1.42 2.63
N LYS A 27 52.31 2.34 3.55
CA LYS A 27 53.38 3.13 4.18
C LYS A 27 54.03 2.42 5.35
N SER A 28 53.23 1.74 6.17
CA SER A 28 53.68 0.99 7.33
C SER A 28 52.64 -0.03 7.79
N LEU A 29 53.08 -1.13 8.39
CA LEU A 29 52.18 -2.17 8.91
C LEU A 29 51.62 -1.80 10.29
N SER A 30 50.30 -1.70 10.38
CA SER A 30 49.59 -1.39 11.62
C SER A 30 48.85 -2.60 12.19
N ILE A 31 48.78 -2.72 13.52
CA ILE A 31 47.95 -3.71 14.23
C ILE A 31 46.76 -3.03 14.90
N LEU A 32 45.61 -3.72 14.90
CA LEU A 32 44.43 -3.31 15.65
C LEU A 32 44.51 -3.80 17.10
N ASN A 33 44.68 -2.90 18.06
CA ASN A 33 44.72 -3.27 19.49
C ASN A 33 43.32 -3.23 20.13
N GLU A 34 42.54 -2.21 19.81
CA GLU A 34 41.18 -2.02 20.34
C GLU A 34 40.22 -1.55 19.24
N GLY A 35 38.96 -1.98 19.32
CA GLY A 35 37.91 -1.65 18.36
C GLY A 35 37.77 -2.66 17.21
N GLN A 36 37.01 -2.27 16.18
CA GLN A 36 36.73 -3.04 14.98
C GLN A 36 36.92 -2.19 13.73
N MET A 37 37.38 -2.82 12.65
CA MET A 37 37.46 -2.20 11.34
C MET A 37 36.65 -3.00 10.32
N GLY A 38 35.82 -2.31 9.56
CA GLY A 38 35.12 -2.87 8.42
C GLY A 38 36.04 -2.95 7.21
N VAL A 39 35.99 -4.09 6.52
CA VAL A 39 36.74 -4.38 5.31
C VAL A 39 35.79 -4.28 4.12
N TYR A 40 36.15 -3.45 3.15
CA TYR A 40 35.33 -3.07 2.02
C TYR A 40 36.04 -3.44 0.71
N ILE A 41 35.26 -3.90 -0.27
CA ILE A 41 35.74 -4.18 -1.63
C ILE A 41 34.98 -3.31 -2.62
N SER A 42 35.71 -2.70 -3.55
CA SER A 42 35.09 -1.93 -4.63
C SER A 42 34.83 -2.82 -5.86
N PRO A 43 33.79 -2.52 -6.67
CA PRO A 43 33.50 -3.27 -7.89
C PRO A 43 34.43 -2.90 -9.07
N TYR A 44 35.41 -2.02 -8.87
CA TYR A 44 36.28 -1.49 -9.92
C TYR A 44 37.49 -2.40 -10.17
N GLU A 45 37.86 -2.54 -11.46
CA GLU A 45 39.07 -3.27 -11.89
C GLU A 45 40.32 -2.36 -12.01
N SER A 46 40.12 -1.04 -12.18
CA SER A 46 41.22 -0.06 -12.25
C SER A 46 40.94 1.17 -11.39
N PHE A 47 41.94 1.59 -10.61
CA PHE A 47 41.84 2.67 -9.61
C PHE A 47 42.33 4.04 -10.10
N SER A 48 42.82 4.11 -11.34
CA SER A 48 43.54 5.28 -11.87
C SER A 48 42.69 6.56 -12.10
N LYS A 49 41.35 6.49 -11.98
CA LYS A 49 40.41 7.59 -12.28
C LYS A 49 39.21 7.69 -11.33
N VAL A 50 39.21 7.00 -10.18
CA VAL A 50 38.06 6.92 -9.28
C VAL A 50 38.30 7.79 -8.04
N ASP A 51 37.36 8.68 -7.71
CA ASP A 51 37.42 9.50 -6.48
C ASP A 51 37.23 8.59 -5.25
N GLU A 52 38.04 8.78 -4.20
CA GLU A 52 37.96 8.10 -2.90
C GLU A 52 36.54 8.07 -2.33
N LYS A 53 35.77 9.16 -2.55
CA LYS A 53 34.36 9.24 -2.14
C LYS A 53 33.47 8.27 -2.92
N SER A 54 33.68 8.17 -4.23
CA SER A 54 32.94 7.25 -5.11
C SER A 54 33.33 5.79 -4.90
N MET A 55 34.57 5.51 -4.49
CA MET A 55 34.97 4.17 -4.05
C MET A 55 34.16 3.74 -2.83
N LEU A 56 34.09 4.57 -1.79
CA LEU A 56 33.36 4.22 -0.57
C LEU A 56 31.84 4.11 -0.76
N GLU A 57 31.23 4.94 -1.61
CA GLU A 57 29.78 4.91 -1.85
C GLU A 57 29.30 3.63 -2.55
N ASN A 58 30.14 3.04 -3.41
CA ASN A 58 29.79 1.85 -4.21
C ASN A 58 30.48 0.57 -3.72
N SER A 59 31.22 0.62 -2.61
CA SER A 59 31.91 -0.56 -2.05
C SER A 59 31.00 -1.42 -1.18
N TYR A 60 31.26 -2.72 -1.19
CA TYR A 60 30.57 -3.69 -0.33
C TYR A 60 31.39 -3.92 0.93
N ARG A 61 30.78 -3.80 2.12
CA ARG A 61 31.39 -4.21 3.39
C ARG A 61 31.34 -5.73 3.50
N ILE A 62 32.47 -6.40 3.27
CA ILE A 62 32.53 -7.87 3.17
C ILE A 62 32.57 -8.53 4.56
N PHE A 63 33.39 -8.01 5.48
CA PHE A 63 33.48 -8.49 6.87
C PHE A 63 34.11 -7.45 7.79
N ASP A 64 34.15 -7.76 9.10
CA ASP A 64 34.85 -6.96 10.10
C ASP A 64 36.06 -7.71 10.65
N ILE A 65 37.15 -6.98 10.89
CA ILE A 65 38.32 -7.47 11.61
C ILE A 65 38.37 -6.89 13.04
N GLY A 66 38.80 -7.72 13.97
CA GLY A 66 38.89 -7.40 15.41
C GLY A 66 40.33 -7.29 15.90
N GLN A 67 40.48 -7.29 17.23
CA GLN A 67 41.77 -7.12 17.90
C GLN A 67 42.83 -8.12 17.40
N GLN A 68 44.09 -7.73 17.48
CA GLN A 68 45.28 -8.50 17.06
C GLN A 68 45.34 -8.83 15.55
N SER A 69 44.54 -8.16 14.73
CA SER A 69 44.60 -8.28 13.27
C SER A 69 45.54 -7.22 12.68
N PHE A 70 46.38 -7.63 11.73
CA PHE A 70 47.26 -6.74 10.99
C PHE A 70 46.57 -6.22 9.72
N ILE A 71 46.61 -4.90 9.53
CA ILE A 71 45.95 -4.22 8.40
C ILE A 71 46.87 -4.26 7.18
N GLY A 72 46.42 -4.84 6.07
CA GLY A 72 47.21 -4.94 4.84
C GLY A 72 48.36 -5.95 4.89
N ILE A 73 48.36 -6.90 5.85
CA ILE A 73 49.42 -7.91 5.98
C ILE A 73 49.58 -8.77 4.72
N CYS A 74 48.48 -9.20 4.10
CA CYS A 74 48.51 -9.99 2.87
C CYS A 74 49.11 -9.19 1.71
N SER A 75 48.74 -7.91 1.58
CA SER A 75 49.32 -7.01 0.60
C SER A 75 50.83 -6.79 0.83
N MET A 76 51.25 -6.61 2.09
CA MET A 76 52.66 -6.47 2.46
C MET A 76 53.46 -7.73 2.14
N LEU A 77 52.94 -8.92 2.42
CA LEU A 77 53.60 -10.20 2.10
C LEU A 77 53.85 -10.35 0.58
N LEU A 78 52.92 -9.87 -0.24
CA LEU A 78 53.02 -9.90 -1.71
C LEU A 78 53.77 -8.72 -2.31
N GLY A 79 54.12 -7.70 -1.51
CA GLY A 79 54.68 -6.44 -2.02
C GLY A 79 53.72 -5.67 -2.92
N LYS A 80 52.40 -5.81 -2.72
CA LYS A 80 51.34 -5.15 -3.48
C LYS A 80 50.72 -3.99 -2.69
N GLU A 81 49.94 -3.18 -3.39
CA GLU A 81 49.04 -2.19 -2.79
C GLU A 81 47.96 -2.86 -1.93
N TYR A 82 47.27 -2.07 -1.09
CA TYR A 82 46.16 -2.58 -0.29
C TYR A 82 45.13 -3.31 -1.16
N LEU A 83 44.85 -4.57 -0.82
CA LEU A 83 43.89 -5.42 -1.53
C LEU A 83 42.42 -5.11 -1.15
N TYR A 84 42.21 -4.46 -0.01
CA TYR A 84 40.90 -4.05 0.49
C TYR A 84 40.94 -2.61 0.99
N THR A 85 39.77 -2.00 1.09
CA THR A 85 39.58 -0.74 1.81
C THR A 85 39.24 -1.03 3.27
N TYR A 86 39.88 -0.38 4.23
CA TYR A 86 39.67 -0.56 5.66
C TYR A 86 39.15 0.73 6.29
N LYS A 87 38.01 0.65 7.00
CA LYS A 87 37.37 1.79 7.66
C LYS A 87 36.99 1.46 9.10
N SER A 88 37.31 2.38 10.01
CA SER A 88 36.97 2.28 11.43
C SER A 88 35.45 2.28 11.65
N THR A 89 34.92 1.28 12.36
CA THR A 89 33.48 1.14 12.69
C THR A 89 33.18 1.59 14.12
N THR A 90 34.10 1.34 15.05
CA THR A 90 34.08 1.77 16.46
C THR A 90 35.31 2.62 16.79
N GLY A 91 35.43 3.18 18.01
CA GLY A 91 36.69 3.88 18.38
C GLY A 91 37.85 2.89 18.34
N THR A 92 38.83 3.10 17.45
CA THR A 92 39.91 2.15 17.18
C THR A 92 41.26 2.68 17.62
N ILE A 93 42.06 1.86 18.29
CA ILE A 93 43.45 2.18 18.62
C ILE A 93 44.36 1.32 17.75
N LEU A 94 45.19 1.98 16.95
CA LEU A 94 46.17 1.34 16.08
C LEU A 94 47.59 1.56 16.62
N SER A 95 48.40 0.52 16.57
CA SER A 95 49.85 0.62 16.79
C SER A 95 50.56 0.40 15.48
N ASP A 96 51.42 1.34 15.11
CA ASP A 96 52.27 1.21 13.94
C ASP A 96 53.58 0.48 14.33
N PHE A 97 53.90 -0.58 13.59
CA PHE A 97 55.16 -1.32 13.77
C PHE A 97 56.31 -0.76 12.95
N GLY A 98 56.09 0.24 12.09
CA GLY A 98 57.14 0.86 11.27
C GLY A 98 57.75 -0.07 10.20
N ILE A 99 57.07 -1.16 9.86
CA ILE A 99 57.50 -2.13 8.85
C ILE A 99 57.07 -1.62 7.48
N GLN A 100 58.04 -1.36 6.60
CA GLN A 100 57.81 -0.72 5.30
C GLN A 100 58.00 -1.67 4.11
N ASN A 101 58.66 -2.81 4.31
CA ASN A 101 58.95 -3.75 3.23
C ASN A 101 58.95 -5.21 3.67
N VAL A 102 58.87 -6.11 2.69
CA VAL A 102 58.82 -7.57 2.87
C VAL A 102 60.05 -8.11 3.62
N HIS A 103 61.22 -7.54 3.39
CA HIS A 103 62.46 -7.98 4.04
C HIS A 103 62.45 -7.72 5.55
N GLN A 104 61.95 -6.56 5.98
CA GLN A 104 61.76 -6.24 7.40
C GLN A 104 60.73 -7.16 8.05
N LEU A 105 59.61 -7.42 7.37
CA LEU A 105 58.58 -8.35 7.85
C LEU A 105 59.14 -9.76 8.06
N LYS A 106 59.89 -10.27 7.08
CA LYS A 106 60.53 -11.60 7.15
C LYS A 106 61.51 -11.69 8.33
N SER A 107 62.38 -10.69 8.50
CA SER A 107 63.33 -10.65 9.61
C SER A 107 62.66 -10.64 10.99
N LEU A 108 61.48 -10.03 11.12
CA LEU A 108 60.72 -10.01 12.38
C LEU A 108 59.99 -11.33 12.63
N MET A 109 59.43 -11.96 11.61
CA MET A 109 58.84 -13.31 11.72
C MET A 109 59.89 -14.36 12.09
N ASP A 110 61.13 -14.23 11.61
CA ASP A 110 62.24 -15.12 11.94
C ASP A 110 62.71 -14.94 13.39
N SER A 111 62.69 -13.71 13.92
CA SER A 111 63.25 -13.38 15.24
C SER A 111 62.24 -13.42 16.39
N GLN A 112 60.93 -13.24 16.13
CA GLN A 112 59.90 -13.14 17.16
C GLN A 112 58.75 -14.12 16.91
N GLU A 113 58.66 -15.16 17.75
CA GLU A 113 57.63 -16.19 17.65
C GLU A 113 56.21 -15.67 17.89
N ALA A 114 56.00 -14.86 18.93
CA ALA A 114 54.69 -14.29 19.22
C ALA A 114 54.16 -13.42 18.07
N PHE A 115 55.03 -12.62 17.45
CA PHE A 115 54.69 -11.81 16.28
C PHE A 115 54.34 -12.69 15.07
N ARG A 116 55.15 -13.72 14.80
CA ARG A 116 54.91 -14.69 13.72
C ARG A 116 53.54 -15.36 13.86
N ASN A 117 53.18 -15.81 15.06
CA ASN A 117 51.89 -16.47 15.32
C ASN A 117 50.71 -15.51 15.11
N ASN A 118 50.85 -14.23 15.49
CA ASN A 118 49.82 -13.22 15.24
C ASN A 118 49.66 -12.91 13.75
N VAL A 119 50.76 -12.89 12.98
CA VAL A 119 50.71 -12.74 11.51
C VAL A 119 49.97 -13.91 10.87
N ILE A 120 50.30 -15.14 11.24
CA ILE A 120 49.63 -16.36 10.74
C ILE A 120 48.13 -16.28 11.03
N ASN A 121 47.76 -15.96 12.28
CA ASN A 121 46.36 -15.82 12.69
C ASN A 121 45.63 -14.76 11.88
N SER A 122 46.26 -13.60 11.68
CA SER A 122 45.66 -12.51 10.90
C SER A 122 45.43 -12.90 9.44
N VAL A 123 46.40 -13.54 8.79
CA VAL A 123 46.30 -13.96 7.38
C VAL A 123 45.22 -15.02 7.20
N LEU A 124 45.25 -16.08 8.02
CA LEU A 124 44.26 -17.17 7.94
C LEU A 124 42.83 -16.67 8.26
N ASN A 125 42.68 -15.76 9.23
CA ASN A 125 41.38 -15.19 9.56
C ASN A 125 40.82 -14.33 8.41
N ILE A 126 41.66 -13.51 7.76
CA ILE A 126 41.23 -12.69 6.61
C ILE A 126 40.77 -13.59 5.45
N ILE A 127 41.50 -14.66 5.16
CA ILE A 127 41.14 -15.61 4.10
C ILE A 127 39.84 -16.33 4.43
N TYR A 128 39.70 -16.82 5.66
CA TYR A 128 38.47 -17.46 6.14
C TYR A 128 37.24 -16.55 5.98
N LEU A 129 37.34 -15.30 6.45
CA LEU A 129 36.25 -14.33 6.36
C LEU A 129 35.93 -13.97 4.91
N SER A 130 36.95 -13.87 4.04
CA SER A 130 36.77 -13.61 2.60
C SER A 130 36.07 -14.78 1.90
N CYS A 131 36.49 -16.02 2.18
CA CYS A 131 35.85 -17.24 1.66
C CYS A 131 34.39 -17.35 2.09
N LYS A 132 34.11 -17.09 3.37
CA LYS A 132 32.74 -17.11 3.89
C LYS A 132 31.84 -16.08 3.20
N ALA A 133 32.35 -14.87 3.02
CA ALA A 133 31.61 -13.82 2.33
C ALA A 133 31.40 -14.14 0.84
N LEU A 134 32.36 -14.80 0.19
CA LEU A 134 32.23 -15.27 -1.19
C LEU A 134 31.10 -16.30 -1.32
N ASP A 135 31.05 -17.28 -0.40
CA ASP A 135 29.99 -18.30 -0.40
C ASP A 135 28.61 -17.68 -0.16
N ASP A 136 28.52 -16.75 0.80
CA ASP A 136 27.28 -16.01 1.10
C ASP A 136 26.80 -15.19 -0.11
N LEU A 137 27.71 -14.47 -0.79
CA LEU A 137 27.38 -13.69 -1.98
C LEU A 137 27.02 -14.58 -3.18
N LYS A 138 27.72 -15.70 -3.38
CA LYS A 138 27.38 -16.69 -4.42
C LYS A 138 25.96 -17.23 -4.20
N HIS A 139 25.58 -17.52 -2.97
CA HIS A 139 24.22 -17.94 -2.63
C HIS A 139 23.16 -16.89 -2.94
N ILE A 140 23.43 -15.61 -2.63
CA ILE A 140 22.53 -14.50 -2.98
C ILE A 140 22.40 -14.37 -4.51
N CYS A 141 23.52 -14.43 -5.23
CA CYS A 141 23.55 -14.38 -6.70
C CYS A 141 22.70 -15.49 -7.32
N THR A 142 22.90 -16.74 -6.88
CA THR A 142 22.12 -17.90 -7.36
C THR A 142 20.62 -17.70 -7.14
N LYS A 143 20.20 -17.20 -5.98
CA LYS A 143 18.78 -16.91 -5.71
C LYS A 143 18.22 -15.82 -6.63
N LEU A 144 18.98 -14.75 -6.89
CA LEU A 144 18.56 -13.70 -7.82
C LEU A 144 18.44 -14.23 -9.26
N LYS A 145 19.36 -15.12 -9.68
CA LYS A 145 19.29 -15.80 -10.97
C LYS A 145 18.04 -16.67 -11.08
N ILE A 146 17.75 -17.50 -10.08
CA ILE A 146 16.53 -18.34 -10.03
C ILE A 146 15.28 -17.49 -10.15
N LEU A 147 15.19 -16.38 -9.40
CA LEU A 147 14.08 -15.44 -9.50
C LEU A 147 13.94 -14.88 -10.92
N ALA A 148 15.04 -14.41 -11.53
CA ALA A 148 14.99 -13.87 -12.88
C ALA A 148 14.51 -14.90 -13.89
N ASP A 149 15.08 -16.11 -13.88
CA ASP A 149 14.77 -17.16 -14.84
C ASP A 149 13.33 -17.68 -14.68
N ASN A 150 12.90 -17.96 -13.44
CA ASN A 150 11.56 -18.48 -13.17
C ASN A 150 10.46 -17.46 -13.50
N PHE A 151 10.64 -16.18 -13.16
CA PHE A 151 9.68 -15.14 -13.51
C PHE A 151 9.67 -14.83 -15.01
N SER A 152 10.78 -15.02 -15.71
CA SER A 152 10.82 -14.94 -17.18
C SER A 152 9.99 -16.05 -17.85
N VAL A 153 10.09 -17.30 -17.39
CA VAL A 153 9.26 -18.41 -17.90
C VAL A 153 7.79 -18.22 -17.53
N TYR A 154 7.52 -17.82 -16.27
CA TYR A 154 6.16 -17.59 -15.79
C TYR A 154 5.43 -16.47 -16.56
N TYR A 155 6.18 -15.48 -17.03
CA TYR A 155 5.63 -14.40 -17.86
C TYR A 155 4.99 -14.96 -19.13
N TRP A 156 5.68 -15.86 -19.83
CA TRP A 156 5.18 -16.47 -21.07
C TRP A 156 4.00 -17.39 -20.85
N TRP A 157 3.96 -18.09 -19.71
CA TRP A 157 2.79 -18.87 -19.32
C TRP A 157 1.55 -18.01 -19.12
N ILE A 158 1.67 -16.86 -18.44
CA ILE A 158 0.56 -15.89 -18.31
C ILE A 158 0.22 -15.28 -19.68
N TRP A 159 1.24 -14.93 -20.47
CA TRP A 159 1.08 -14.33 -21.78
C TRP A 159 0.27 -15.23 -22.73
N GLU A 160 0.57 -16.53 -22.77
CA GLU A 160 -0.18 -17.50 -23.58
C GLU A 160 -1.62 -17.65 -23.08
N LYS A 161 -1.84 -17.69 -21.75
CA LYS A 161 -3.18 -17.73 -21.16
C LYS A 161 -4.03 -16.51 -21.50
N LEU A 162 -3.41 -15.33 -21.65
CA LEU A 162 -4.11 -14.08 -21.92
C LEU A 162 -4.76 -14.07 -23.32
N ASN A 163 -4.22 -14.82 -24.30
CA ASN A 163 -4.75 -14.99 -25.65
C ASN A 163 -5.27 -13.69 -26.31
N ILE A 164 -4.50 -12.60 -26.19
CA ILE A 164 -4.88 -11.26 -26.69
C ILE A 164 -4.35 -11.09 -28.12
N PRO A 165 -5.20 -10.87 -29.14
CA PRO A 165 -4.73 -10.54 -30.48
C PRO A 165 -4.07 -9.14 -30.50
N HIS A 166 -2.90 -9.05 -31.14
CA HIS A 166 -2.06 -7.84 -31.30
C HIS A 166 -1.11 -7.47 -30.15
N LEU A 167 -0.87 -8.36 -29.19
CA LEU A 167 0.18 -8.14 -28.19
C LEU A 167 1.56 -8.45 -28.80
N LEU A 168 2.38 -7.42 -29.05
CA LEU A 168 3.76 -7.59 -29.51
C LEU A 168 4.66 -7.92 -28.30
N PRO A 169 5.37 -9.05 -28.31
CA PRO A 169 6.31 -9.39 -27.24
C PRO A 169 7.53 -8.45 -27.25
N SER A 170 8.04 -8.11 -26.06
CA SER A 170 9.30 -7.37 -25.95
C SER A 170 10.47 -8.25 -26.44
N PRO A 171 11.41 -7.70 -27.24
CA PRO A 171 12.63 -8.38 -27.64
C PRO A 171 13.45 -8.91 -26.45
N PHE A 172 13.37 -8.23 -25.29
CA PHE A 172 14.06 -8.64 -24.06
C PHE A 172 13.55 -10.00 -23.54
N MET A 173 12.25 -10.30 -23.71
CA MET A 173 11.67 -11.54 -23.22
C MET A 173 11.74 -12.69 -24.23
N GLU A 174 12.09 -12.45 -25.50
CA GLU A 174 12.06 -13.48 -26.56
C GLU A 174 13.01 -14.65 -26.28
N THR A 175 14.18 -14.43 -25.69
CA THR A 175 15.08 -15.54 -25.32
C THR A 175 14.43 -16.50 -24.31
N SER A 176 13.63 -15.98 -23.38
CA SER A 176 12.90 -16.80 -22.40
C SER A 176 11.67 -17.52 -22.96
N ARG A 177 11.24 -17.17 -24.17
CA ARG A 177 10.14 -17.82 -24.87
C ARG A 177 10.51 -19.22 -25.34
N GLY A 178 11.74 -19.40 -25.82
CA GLY A 178 12.29 -20.69 -26.23
C GLY A 178 12.24 -21.70 -25.08
N TYR A 179 12.78 -21.31 -23.92
CA TYR A 179 12.77 -22.14 -22.71
C TYR A 179 11.35 -22.50 -22.24
N TYR A 180 10.39 -21.59 -22.36
CA TYR A 180 9.00 -21.88 -22.01
C TYR A 180 8.38 -22.97 -22.90
N TYR A 181 8.60 -22.90 -24.22
CA TYR A 181 8.06 -23.93 -25.12
C TYR A 181 8.75 -25.28 -24.96
N GLU A 182 10.06 -25.30 -24.70
CA GLU A 182 10.80 -26.53 -24.42
C GLU A 182 10.31 -27.23 -23.14
N LEU A 183 10.05 -26.47 -22.07
CA LEU A 183 9.42 -27.00 -20.84
C LEU A 183 8.02 -27.57 -21.09
N LYS A 184 7.26 -26.91 -21.96
CA LYS A 184 5.91 -27.35 -22.33
C LYS A 184 5.94 -28.63 -23.16
N GLU A 185 6.90 -28.77 -24.07
CA GLU A 185 7.13 -30.00 -24.84
C GLU A 185 7.55 -31.16 -23.93
N ASN A 186 8.34 -30.88 -22.90
CA ASN A 186 8.71 -31.84 -21.85
C ASN A 186 7.58 -32.17 -20.85
N GLY A 187 6.37 -31.62 -21.04
CA GLY A 187 5.19 -31.91 -20.22
C GLY A 187 5.18 -31.22 -18.86
N PHE A 188 6.03 -30.22 -18.63
CA PHE A 188 6.06 -29.48 -17.37
C PHE A 188 4.83 -28.58 -17.23
N SER A 189 4.12 -28.70 -16.10
CA SER A 189 2.92 -27.89 -15.82
C SER A 189 3.20 -26.84 -14.73
N LEU A 190 3.05 -25.57 -15.10
CA LEU A 190 3.15 -24.44 -14.16
C LEU A 190 1.84 -24.26 -13.39
N SER A 191 1.95 -24.14 -12.06
CA SER A 191 0.82 -23.85 -11.16
C SER A 191 0.44 -22.37 -11.19
N SER A 192 -0.83 -22.06 -10.92
CA SER A 192 -1.32 -20.69 -10.72
C SER A 192 -0.88 -20.08 -9.38
N GLU A 193 -0.42 -20.90 -8.44
CA GLU A 193 0.15 -20.45 -7.17
C GLU A 193 1.67 -20.50 -7.25
N ILE A 194 2.31 -19.37 -6.92
CA ILE A 194 3.76 -19.27 -6.74
C ILE A 194 4.08 -19.86 -5.37
N ASN A 195 4.59 -21.09 -5.36
CA ASN A 195 4.96 -21.83 -4.15
C ASN A 195 6.42 -21.56 -3.73
N PRO A 196 6.85 -22.01 -2.54
CA PRO A 196 8.24 -21.88 -2.12
C PRO A 196 9.23 -22.57 -3.07
N ASP A 197 8.87 -23.72 -3.63
CA ASP A 197 9.70 -24.43 -4.61
C ASP A 197 10.02 -23.58 -5.85
N PHE A 198 9.06 -22.76 -6.33
CA PHE A 198 9.25 -21.82 -7.43
C PHE A 198 10.27 -20.72 -7.09
N LEU A 199 10.47 -20.38 -5.83
CA LEU A 199 11.45 -19.36 -5.43
C LEU A 199 12.83 -19.96 -5.15
N GLU A 200 12.91 -21.28 -4.93
CA GLU A 200 14.12 -21.96 -4.48
C GLU A 200 14.80 -22.86 -5.53
N LYS A 201 14.07 -23.37 -6.53
CA LYS A 201 14.60 -24.27 -7.57
C LYS A 201 14.51 -23.63 -8.95
N ASN A 202 15.56 -23.74 -9.75
CA ASN A 202 15.51 -23.25 -11.13
C ASN A 202 14.66 -24.21 -11.97
N ILE A 203 13.60 -23.69 -12.59
CA ILE A 203 12.71 -24.48 -13.44
C ILE A 203 13.45 -24.97 -14.69
N LEU A 204 14.45 -24.21 -15.15
CA LEU A 204 15.26 -24.55 -16.32
C LEU A 204 16.13 -25.79 -16.11
N ASP A 205 16.40 -26.20 -14.87
CA ASP A 205 17.18 -27.42 -14.60
C ASP A 205 16.45 -28.68 -15.11
N SER A 206 15.12 -28.61 -15.27
CA SER A 206 14.30 -29.70 -15.84
C SER A 206 14.39 -29.82 -17.38
N ILE A 207 14.96 -28.82 -18.06
CA ILE A 207 15.26 -28.86 -19.49
C ILE A 207 16.55 -29.67 -19.74
N GLY A 208 17.48 -29.64 -18.78
CA GLY A 208 18.86 -30.11 -18.92
C GLY A 208 19.09 -31.63 -18.94
N THR A 209 18.06 -32.48 -19.01
CA THR A 209 18.30 -33.95 -19.07
C THR A 209 18.57 -34.51 -20.47
N ILE A 210 18.58 -33.72 -21.55
CA ILE A 210 18.76 -34.23 -22.93
C ILE A 210 19.77 -33.42 -23.78
N SER A 211 20.75 -32.74 -23.18
CA SER A 211 21.82 -32.07 -23.98
C SER A 211 23.26 -32.30 -23.50
N ASP A 212 23.52 -33.29 -22.64
CA ASP A 212 24.89 -33.70 -22.25
C ASP A 212 25.33 -34.99 -22.96
N LEU A 213 25.03 -35.10 -24.25
CA LEU A 213 25.60 -36.09 -25.17
C LEU A 213 26.12 -35.35 -26.40
N ASP A 214 27.29 -34.71 -26.25
CA ASP A 214 28.42 -34.75 -27.19
C ASP A 214 29.28 -33.48 -27.14
N ASN A 215 30.39 -33.57 -26.40
CA ASN A 215 31.77 -33.31 -26.83
C ASN A 215 32.59 -32.87 -25.60
N SER A 216 33.26 -33.80 -24.93
CA SER A 216 34.56 -34.39 -25.29
C SER A 216 35.73 -33.47 -24.94
N THR A 217 36.67 -34.08 -24.20
CA THR A 217 37.94 -33.55 -23.69
C THR A 217 37.84 -32.52 -22.56
N ASP A 218 37.69 -33.01 -21.33
CA ASP A 218 38.60 -32.55 -20.29
C ASP A 218 39.01 -33.72 -19.39
N VAL A 219 40.32 -33.90 -19.35
CA VAL A 219 41.06 -34.86 -18.55
C VAL A 219 40.67 -34.66 -17.09
N PHE A 220 40.53 -35.77 -16.34
CA PHE A 220 40.52 -35.78 -14.88
C PHE A 220 41.51 -34.76 -14.31
N ASN A 221 41.00 -33.62 -13.86
CA ASN A 221 41.77 -32.62 -13.12
C ASN A 221 41.19 -32.58 -11.70
N ASP A 222 41.43 -33.65 -10.94
CA ASP A 222 41.22 -33.75 -9.48
C ASP A 222 42.21 -32.83 -8.72
N ASN A 223 42.50 -31.64 -9.24
CA ASN A 223 43.32 -30.65 -8.56
C ASN A 223 42.41 -29.84 -7.65
N ILE A 224 42.47 -30.12 -6.35
CA ILE A 224 41.84 -29.30 -5.30
C ILE A 224 42.28 -27.85 -5.51
N SER A 225 41.32 -26.94 -5.67
CA SER A 225 41.64 -25.52 -5.86
C SER A 225 42.35 -24.95 -4.63
N SER A 226 43.22 -23.96 -4.83
CA SER A 226 43.86 -23.17 -3.77
C SER A 226 42.82 -22.72 -2.72
N ILE A 227 41.64 -22.30 -3.17
CA ILE A 227 40.53 -21.82 -2.34
C ILE A 227 39.96 -22.95 -1.48
N GLU A 228 39.69 -24.13 -2.04
CA GLU A 228 39.19 -25.30 -1.28
C GLU A 228 40.21 -25.80 -0.25
N TYR A 229 41.50 -25.76 -0.59
CA TYR A 229 42.59 -26.08 0.33
C TYR A 229 42.59 -25.14 1.54
N TYR A 230 42.57 -23.83 1.33
CA TYR A 230 42.58 -22.86 2.42
C TYR A 230 41.24 -22.79 3.19
N LYS A 231 40.11 -23.08 2.53
CA LYS A 231 38.83 -23.32 3.23
C LYS A 231 38.94 -24.50 4.20
N SER A 232 39.55 -25.59 3.76
CA SER A 232 39.75 -26.78 4.60
C SER A 232 40.68 -26.49 5.78
N ILE A 233 41.77 -25.75 5.56
CA ILE A 233 42.67 -25.30 6.63
C ILE A 233 41.95 -24.40 7.64
N SER A 234 41.09 -23.50 7.17
CA SER A 234 40.36 -22.58 8.04
C SER A 234 39.33 -23.28 8.95
N ASN A 235 38.89 -24.49 8.60
CA ASN A 235 38.01 -25.32 9.42
C ASN A 235 38.75 -26.09 10.52
N LEU A 236 40.09 -26.13 10.50
CA LEU A 236 40.88 -26.76 11.55
C LEU A 236 40.84 -25.92 12.84
N GLN A 237 41.03 -26.56 14.00
CA GLN A 237 41.19 -25.85 15.26
C GLN A 237 42.40 -24.90 15.19
N ARG A 238 42.23 -23.66 15.67
CA ARG A 238 43.23 -22.59 15.55
C ARG A 238 44.62 -22.99 16.06
N ASP A 239 44.68 -23.71 17.17
CA ASP A 239 45.94 -24.17 17.76
C ASP A 239 46.69 -25.11 16.82
N ILE A 240 45.99 -25.93 16.03
CA ILE A 240 46.61 -26.86 15.08
C ILE A 240 47.25 -26.09 13.92
N SER A 241 46.52 -25.14 13.34
CA SER A 241 47.01 -24.34 12.21
C SER A 241 48.17 -23.44 12.63
N VAL A 242 48.08 -22.79 13.79
CA VAL A 242 49.16 -21.94 14.32
C VAL A 242 50.39 -22.78 14.67
N ASN A 243 50.23 -23.93 15.30
CA ASN A 243 51.36 -24.80 15.61
C ASN A 243 52.00 -25.35 14.34
N PHE A 244 51.20 -25.72 13.33
CA PHE A 244 51.71 -26.23 12.06
C PHE A 244 52.53 -25.17 11.30
N PHE A 245 51.94 -24.00 11.03
CA PHE A 245 52.63 -22.93 10.31
C PHE A 245 53.74 -22.28 11.15
N GLY A 246 53.55 -22.17 12.46
CA GLY A 246 54.46 -21.50 13.39
C GLY A 246 55.68 -22.32 13.80
N SER A 247 55.68 -23.63 13.54
CA SER A 247 56.77 -24.58 13.87
C SER A 247 58.11 -24.23 13.21
N ASP A 248 58.08 -23.62 12.03
CA ASP A 248 59.29 -23.19 11.32
C ASP A 248 59.06 -21.81 10.66
N PRO A 249 59.97 -20.84 10.83
CA PRO A 249 59.80 -19.50 10.26
C PRO A 249 59.70 -19.47 8.73
N LYS A 250 60.37 -20.37 8.01
CA LYS A 250 60.28 -20.44 6.54
C LYS A 250 58.93 -21.00 6.09
N ILE A 251 58.41 -22.01 6.80
CA ILE A 251 57.07 -22.55 6.58
C ILE A 251 56.02 -21.46 6.85
N ALA A 252 56.15 -20.71 7.94
CA ALA A 252 55.25 -19.60 8.27
C ALA A 252 55.24 -18.54 7.16
N PHE A 253 56.41 -18.06 6.75
CA PHE A 253 56.53 -17.00 5.76
C PHE A 253 56.02 -17.44 4.38
N TYR A 254 56.45 -18.62 3.90
CA TYR A 254 56.01 -19.15 2.61
C TYR A 254 54.52 -19.49 2.63
N GLY A 255 54.03 -20.14 3.68
CA GLY A 255 52.61 -20.47 3.87
C GLY A 255 51.73 -19.23 3.88
N CYS A 256 52.10 -18.18 4.62
CA CYS A 256 51.35 -16.92 4.63
C CYS A 256 51.39 -16.21 3.26
N THR A 257 52.49 -16.31 2.53
CA THR A 257 52.61 -15.73 1.18
C THR A 257 51.68 -16.44 0.20
N GLN A 258 51.69 -17.78 0.17
CA GLN A 258 50.79 -18.58 -0.67
C GLN A 258 49.31 -18.38 -0.30
N ALA A 259 49.01 -18.26 0.99
CA ALA A 259 47.68 -17.96 1.47
C ALA A 259 47.22 -16.56 0.98
N SER A 260 48.15 -15.60 0.95
CA SER A 260 47.89 -14.26 0.40
C SER A 260 47.69 -14.26 -1.11
N GLU A 261 48.37 -15.14 -1.87
CA GLU A 261 48.09 -15.31 -3.31
C GLU A 261 46.68 -15.84 -3.55
N CYS A 262 46.25 -16.85 -2.78
CA CYS A 262 44.87 -17.35 -2.81
C CYS A 262 43.84 -16.25 -2.48
N LEU A 263 44.16 -15.31 -1.58
CA LEU A 263 43.30 -14.16 -1.30
C LEU A 263 43.06 -13.28 -2.54
N VAL A 264 44.04 -13.13 -3.43
CA VAL A 264 43.87 -12.37 -4.68
C VAL A 264 42.84 -13.06 -5.59
N GLU A 265 42.93 -14.39 -5.72
CA GLU A 265 41.96 -15.18 -6.48
C GLU A 265 40.55 -15.08 -5.89
N ILE A 266 40.43 -15.11 -4.56
CA ILE A 266 39.14 -14.93 -3.86
C ILE A 266 38.56 -13.52 -4.12
N ILE A 267 39.40 -12.49 -4.13
CA ILE A 267 38.99 -11.11 -4.39
C ILE A 267 38.46 -10.95 -5.82
N ASP A 268 39.13 -11.55 -6.81
CA ASP A 268 38.69 -11.50 -8.21
C ASP A 268 37.33 -12.19 -8.37
N GLU A 269 37.14 -13.34 -7.72
CA GLU A 269 35.85 -14.03 -7.68
C GLU A 269 34.76 -13.22 -6.94
N LEU A 270 35.10 -12.57 -5.82
CA LEU A 270 34.17 -11.66 -5.12
C LEU A 270 33.71 -10.52 -6.03
N LYS A 271 34.64 -9.87 -6.74
CA LYS A 271 34.29 -8.80 -7.70
C LYS A 271 33.41 -9.31 -8.83
N LYS A 272 33.68 -10.51 -9.36
CA LYS A 272 32.84 -11.15 -10.37
C LYS A 272 31.41 -11.37 -9.87
N VAL A 273 31.25 -11.96 -8.69
CA VAL A 273 29.92 -12.23 -8.10
C VAL A 273 29.16 -10.94 -7.80
N ILE A 274 29.84 -9.89 -7.29
CA ILE A 274 29.20 -8.59 -7.05
C ILE A 274 28.66 -7.99 -8.35
N ARG A 275 29.41 -8.09 -9.46
CA ARG A 275 28.94 -7.65 -10.79
C ARG A 275 27.73 -8.43 -11.25
N GLU A 276 27.74 -9.75 -11.10
CA GLU A 276 26.60 -10.61 -11.45
C GLU A 276 25.35 -10.24 -10.64
N ILE A 277 25.48 -10.00 -9.33
CA ILE A 277 24.39 -9.52 -8.47
C ILE A 277 23.83 -8.20 -9.01
N HIS A 278 24.70 -7.24 -9.35
CA HIS A 278 24.28 -5.96 -9.92
C HIS A 278 23.53 -6.13 -11.24
N THR A 279 24.04 -6.96 -12.16
CA THR A 279 23.38 -7.25 -13.44
C THR A 279 22.02 -7.91 -13.24
N HIS A 280 21.92 -8.93 -12.40
CA HIS A 280 20.65 -9.61 -12.15
C HIS A 280 19.63 -8.67 -11.50
N LEU A 281 20.05 -7.86 -10.52
CA LEU A 281 19.15 -7.02 -9.75
C LEU A 281 18.76 -5.75 -10.52
N PHE A 282 19.72 -5.03 -11.10
CA PHE A 282 19.52 -3.70 -11.67
C PHE A 282 19.36 -3.66 -13.21
N GLU A 283 19.68 -4.74 -13.91
CA GLU A 283 19.48 -4.82 -15.37
C GLU A 283 18.37 -5.80 -15.74
N ARG A 284 18.35 -7.00 -15.14
CA ARG A 284 17.34 -8.03 -15.47
C ARG A 284 16.04 -7.88 -14.70
N LEU A 285 16.10 -7.76 -13.37
CA LEU A 285 14.91 -7.72 -12.51
C LEU A 285 14.27 -6.33 -12.43
N LEU A 286 15.07 -5.30 -12.15
CA LEU A 286 14.62 -3.93 -11.89
C LEU A 286 15.52 -2.91 -12.60
N SER A 287 15.01 -2.19 -13.60
CA SER A 287 15.74 -1.09 -14.24
C SER A 287 14.84 0.13 -14.42
N GLU A 288 15.30 1.31 -14.03
CA GLU A 288 14.53 2.57 -14.18
C GLU A 288 14.50 3.08 -15.64
N THR A 289 15.49 2.69 -16.45
CA THR A 289 15.71 3.25 -17.80
C THR A 289 15.53 2.25 -18.93
N ASN A 290 15.77 0.96 -18.67
CA ASN A 290 15.76 -0.10 -19.67
C ASN A 290 14.60 -1.07 -19.44
N GLU A 291 14.29 -1.89 -20.45
CA GLU A 291 13.32 -2.99 -20.29
C GLU A 291 13.86 -4.04 -19.33
N CYS A 292 13.08 -4.36 -18.30
CA CYS A 292 13.38 -5.37 -17.30
C CYS A 292 12.14 -6.24 -17.02
N ILE A 293 12.33 -7.39 -16.35
CA ILE A 293 11.24 -8.33 -16.05
C ILE A 293 10.07 -7.62 -15.36
N LEU A 294 10.34 -6.83 -14.32
CA LEU A 294 9.29 -6.12 -13.59
C LEU A 294 8.52 -5.13 -14.49
N SER A 295 9.21 -4.40 -15.37
CA SER A 295 8.56 -3.48 -16.32
C SER A 295 7.64 -4.20 -17.31
N GLU A 296 8.03 -5.41 -17.76
CA GLU A 296 7.23 -6.24 -18.67
C GLU A 296 5.97 -6.76 -17.99
N TYR A 297 6.06 -7.19 -16.71
CA TYR A 297 4.88 -7.55 -15.93
C TYR A 297 3.93 -6.36 -15.73
N TYR A 298 4.44 -5.15 -15.52
CA TYR A 298 3.60 -3.94 -15.46
C TYR A 298 2.94 -3.61 -16.79
N LYS A 299 3.65 -3.75 -17.92
CA LYS A 299 3.05 -3.63 -19.27
C LYS A 299 1.93 -4.65 -19.46
N LEU A 300 2.16 -5.91 -19.07
CA LEU A 300 1.17 -6.98 -19.12
C LEU A 300 -0.05 -6.70 -18.22
N ALA A 301 0.17 -6.13 -17.03
CA ALA A 301 -0.89 -5.71 -16.11
C ALA A 301 -1.75 -4.58 -16.71
N ALA A 302 -1.10 -3.58 -17.31
CA ALA A 302 -1.79 -2.47 -17.95
C ALA A 302 -2.64 -2.94 -19.16
N GLN A 303 -2.13 -3.90 -19.93
CA GLN A 303 -2.81 -4.43 -21.12
C GLN A 303 -3.89 -5.47 -20.79
N SER A 304 -3.79 -6.16 -19.65
CA SER A 304 -4.80 -7.11 -19.16
C SER A 304 -5.91 -6.45 -18.32
N ALA A 305 -5.90 -5.11 -18.20
CA ALA A 305 -6.91 -4.30 -17.52
C ALA A 305 -8.29 -4.41 -18.21
N GLY A 306 -9.04 -5.46 -17.87
CA GLY A 306 -10.32 -5.83 -18.48
C GLY A 306 -10.69 -7.30 -18.34
N TYR A 307 -9.71 -8.18 -18.03
CA TYR A 307 -9.91 -9.62 -17.85
C TYR A 307 -9.81 -10.00 -16.37
N SER A 308 -10.94 -10.36 -15.74
CA SER A 308 -11.09 -10.42 -14.28
C SER A 308 -10.38 -11.59 -13.58
N ASN A 309 -10.08 -12.69 -14.30
CA ASN A 309 -9.45 -13.86 -13.69
C ASN A 309 -7.91 -13.87 -13.82
N ILE A 310 -7.37 -13.26 -14.88
CA ILE A 310 -5.95 -13.31 -15.22
C ILE A 310 -5.19 -12.08 -14.71
N SER A 311 -5.86 -10.92 -14.60
CA SER A 311 -5.29 -9.74 -13.93
C SER A 311 -4.87 -10.04 -12.49
N GLY A 312 -5.61 -10.91 -11.77
CA GLY A 312 -5.23 -11.37 -10.44
C GLY A 312 -3.91 -12.15 -10.40
N GLU A 313 -3.63 -13.00 -11.39
CA GLU A 313 -2.38 -13.76 -11.49
C GLU A 313 -1.20 -12.82 -11.79
N VAL A 314 -1.37 -11.86 -12.70
CA VAL A 314 -0.35 -10.84 -13.01
C VAL A 314 -0.01 -9.99 -11.77
N PHE A 315 -1.01 -9.50 -11.05
CA PHE A 315 -0.77 -8.70 -9.83
C PHE A 315 -0.16 -9.51 -8.69
N ARG A 316 -0.46 -10.82 -8.58
CA ARG A 316 0.22 -11.72 -7.64
C ARG A 316 1.70 -11.90 -8.00
N ALA A 317 2.00 -12.08 -9.29
CA ALA A 317 3.37 -12.19 -9.78
C ALA A 317 4.17 -10.92 -9.49
N ILE A 318 3.61 -9.75 -9.80
CA ILE A 318 4.22 -8.44 -9.49
C ILE A 318 4.50 -8.30 -7.99
N ARG A 319 3.50 -8.60 -7.14
CA ARG A 319 3.67 -8.50 -5.69
C ARG A 319 4.77 -9.43 -5.19
N CYS A 320 4.79 -10.68 -5.65
CA CYS A 320 5.79 -11.65 -5.26
C CYS A 320 7.19 -11.20 -5.69
N LEU A 321 7.35 -10.74 -6.92
CA LEU A 321 8.61 -10.24 -7.46
C LEU A 321 9.13 -9.04 -6.67
N VAL A 322 8.27 -8.04 -6.41
CA VAL A 322 8.64 -6.83 -5.64
C VAL A 322 9.03 -7.17 -4.19
N THR A 323 8.29 -8.06 -3.53
CA THR A 323 8.62 -8.48 -2.15
C THR A 323 9.97 -9.17 -2.09
N ASN A 324 10.25 -10.11 -3.01
CA ASN A 324 11.53 -10.83 -3.04
C ASN A 324 12.70 -9.90 -3.36
N ILE A 325 12.54 -8.95 -4.31
CA ILE A 325 13.57 -7.95 -4.63
C ILE A 325 13.84 -7.06 -3.41
N ARG A 326 12.80 -6.58 -2.71
CA ARG A 326 12.95 -5.77 -1.49
C ARG A 326 13.66 -6.54 -0.37
N GLU A 327 13.32 -7.81 -0.18
CA GLU A 327 13.97 -8.66 0.82
C GLU A 327 15.45 -8.83 0.51
N LYS A 328 15.82 -9.07 -0.76
CA LYS A 328 17.21 -9.20 -1.18
C LYS A 328 17.99 -7.89 -1.07
N LEU A 329 17.38 -6.76 -1.41
CA LEU A 329 17.97 -5.44 -1.20
C LEU A 329 18.19 -5.14 0.29
N SER A 330 17.21 -5.46 1.14
CA SER A 330 17.33 -5.30 2.60
C SER A 330 18.40 -6.23 3.17
N GLU A 331 18.54 -7.44 2.63
CA GLU A 331 19.60 -8.38 3.01
C GLU A 331 20.99 -7.84 2.63
N LEU A 332 21.13 -7.27 1.43
CA LEU A 332 22.37 -6.64 0.97
C LEU A 332 22.72 -5.38 1.78
N GLU A 333 21.74 -4.52 2.07
CA GLU A 333 21.93 -3.31 2.89
C GLU A 333 22.34 -3.68 4.32
N ARG A 334 21.64 -4.64 4.95
CA ARG A 334 21.92 -5.05 6.33
C ARG A 334 23.28 -5.77 6.48
N LYS A 335 23.63 -6.65 5.53
CA LYS A 335 24.85 -7.47 5.65
C LYS A 335 26.10 -6.78 5.08
N TYR A 336 25.96 -6.05 3.96
CA TYR A 336 27.08 -5.51 3.20
C TYR A 336 27.11 -3.97 3.11
N ASP A 337 26.21 -3.26 3.82
CA ASP A 337 26.15 -1.78 3.90
C ASP A 337 26.02 -1.09 2.52
N VAL A 338 25.42 -1.79 1.55
CA VAL A 338 25.19 -1.29 0.20
C VAL A 338 23.94 -0.41 0.20
N LYS A 339 24.06 0.83 -0.29
CA LYS A 339 22.92 1.75 -0.45
C LYS A 339 22.42 1.72 -1.89
N PRO A 340 21.39 0.94 -2.22
CA PRO A 340 20.83 0.93 -3.56
C PRO A 340 20.26 2.31 -3.91
N LYS A 341 20.68 2.88 -5.05
CA LYS A 341 20.23 4.20 -5.54
C LYS A 341 18.83 4.18 -6.17
N VAL A 342 18.10 3.07 -6.10
CA VAL A 342 16.83 2.85 -6.81
C VAL A 342 15.66 2.90 -5.84
N ASP A 343 14.71 3.79 -6.09
CA ASP A 343 13.49 3.93 -5.30
C ASP A 343 12.37 3.07 -5.92
N ILE A 344 12.18 1.87 -5.36
CA ILE A 344 11.13 0.92 -5.79
C ILE A 344 9.73 1.55 -5.70
N ASN A 345 9.50 2.50 -4.79
CA ASN A 345 8.19 3.15 -4.65
C ASN A 345 7.94 4.09 -5.81
N ARG A 346 8.97 4.83 -6.24
CA ARG A 346 8.93 5.64 -7.45
C ARG A 346 8.71 4.78 -8.71
N PHE A 347 9.31 3.59 -8.77
CA PHE A 347 9.12 2.63 -9.87
C PHE A 347 7.65 2.17 -9.99
N ASN A 348 7.01 1.85 -8.85
CA ASN A 348 5.60 1.49 -8.79
C ASN A 348 4.70 2.66 -9.26
N ASP A 349 4.99 3.88 -8.82
CA ASP A 349 4.20 5.07 -9.16
C ASP A 349 4.26 5.42 -10.65
N ILE A 350 5.42 5.26 -11.30
CA ILE A 350 5.62 5.56 -12.73
C ILE A 350 4.72 4.68 -13.61
N TYR A 351 4.62 3.38 -13.31
CA TYR A 351 3.86 2.43 -14.14
C TYR A 351 2.39 2.31 -13.73
N LEU A 352 2.05 2.50 -12.45
CA LEU A 352 0.65 2.53 -11.99
C LEU A 352 -0.08 3.82 -12.41
N SER A 353 0.64 4.92 -12.64
CA SER A 353 0.07 6.19 -13.13
C SER A 353 -0.15 6.26 -14.65
N GLY A 354 0.24 5.22 -15.40
CA GLY A 354 -0.02 5.14 -16.84
C GLY A 354 0.76 6.14 -17.70
N LYS A 355 1.83 6.76 -17.20
CA LYS A 355 2.71 7.61 -18.00
C LYS A 355 3.79 6.79 -18.69
N SER A 356 3.41 6.03 -19.71
CA SER A 356 4.38 5.71 -20.78
C SER A 356 4.60 6.97 -21.62
N THR A 357 5.82 7.49 -21.54
CA THR A 357 6.51 8.25 -22.61
C THR A 357 5.63 9.13 -23.52
N SER A 358 5.26 10.29 -23.01
CA SER A 358 5.32 11.52 -23.82
C SER A 358 5.71 12.67 -22.89
N LYS A 359 6.90 13.21 -23.13
CA LYS A 359 7.33 14.51 -22.58
C LYS A 359 6.35 15.57 -23.08
N GLU A 360 6.10 16.56 -22.23
CA GLU A 360 5.38 17.84 -22.45
C GLU A 360 4.04 17.97 -21.73
N THR A 361 4.10 18.10 -20.40
CA THR A 361 3.41 19.15 -19.61
C THR A 361 3.67 18.88 -18.13
N ALA A 362 4.73 19.49 -17.60
CA ALA A 362 5.02 19.53 -16.18
C ALA A 362 5.58 20.91 -15.83
N ALA A 363 4.71 21.90 -15.91
CA ALA A 363 4.82 23.11 -15.10
C ALA A 363 3.45 23.26 -14.42
N GLU A 364 3.48 23.57 -13.12
CA GLU A 364 2.31 23.75 -12.24
C GLU A 364 1.74 22.46 -11.64
N ILE A 365 2.40 21.98 -10.59
CA ILE A 365 1.86 21.72 -9.23
C ILE A 365 3.09 21.39 -8.39
N LYS A 366 3.73 22.44 -7.86
CA LYS A 366 4.67 22.38 -6.74
C LYS A 366 4.03 23.22 -5.64
N ASP A 367 3.34 22.59 -4.71
CA ASP A 367 3.60 22.77 -3.29
C ASP A 367 2.77 21.78 -2.47
N ASN A 368 3.23 21.48 -1.26
CA ASN A 368 2.70 20.52 -0.27
C ASN A 368 3.17 19.06 -0.38
N ARG A 369 4.49 18.85 -0.37
CA ARG A 369 5.06 17.65 0.25
C ARG A 369 5.76 18.04 1.54
N VAL A 370 5.16 17.66 2.66
CA VAL A 370 5.71 17.84 4.01
C VAL A 370 6.91 16.90 4.18
N TYR A 371 8.04 17.47 4.57
CA TYR A 371 9.18 16.73 5.10
C TYR A 371 8.81 16.14 6.45
N ILE A 372 8.83 14.81 6.58
CA ILE A 372 8.74 14.13 7.88
C ILE A 372 10.17 13.96 8.40
N GLU A 373 10.44 14.53 9.57
CA GLU A 373 11.68 14.31 10.30
C GLU A 373 11.86 12.83 10.66
N LYS A 374 13.10 12.35 10.49
CA LYS A 374 13.54 11.00 10.81
C LYS A 374 13.29 10.62 12.28
N SER A 375 12.76 9.41 12.47
CA SER A 375 12.99 8.49 13.60
C SER A 375 12.80 9.03 15.04
N MET A 376 11.64 8.73 15.64
CA MET A 376 11.55 8.39 17.06
C MET A 376 11.08 6.93 17.17
N ASP A 377 12.00 6.02 17.50
CA ASP A 377 11.70 4.59 17.75
C ASP A 377 10.94 4.34 19.07
N THR A 378 10.54 5.41 19.78
CA THR A 378 9.89 5.33 21.09
C THR A 378 8.42 5.72 21.01
N ILE A 379 7.55 4.90 21.59
CA ILE A 379 6.12 5.19 21.78
C ILE A 379 5.96 6.24 22.90
N PRO A 380 5.11 7.27 22.74
CA PRO A 380 4.80 8.24 23.79
C PRO A 380 4.40 7.56 25.11
N GLU A 381 4.93 8.05 26.24
CA GLU A 381 4.68 7.46 27.58
C GLU A 381 3.18 7.38 27.93
N GLU A 382 2.38 8.33 27.44
CA GLU A 382 0.94 8.34 27.64
C GLU A 382 0.21 7.15 26.98
N LEU A 383 0.78 6.57 25.92
CA LEU A 383 0.23 5.43 25.18
C LEU A 383 0.71 4.07 25.73
N LYS A 384 1.66 4.04 26.68
CA LYS A 384 2.04 2.78 27.32
C LYS A 384 0.92 2.27 28.23
N GLY A 385 0.56 1.00 28.09
CA GLY A 385 -0.56 0.39 28.81
C GLY A 385 -1.93 0.92 28.36
N SER A 386 -2.08 1.28 27.08
CA SER A 386 -3.30 1.88 26.52
C SER A 386 -4.54 1.04 26.84
N LEU A 387 -4.44 -0.28 26.65
CA LEU A 387 -5.55 -1.20 26.88
C LEU A 387 -6.08 -1.13 28.32
N LYS A 388 -5.18 -1.14 29.31
CA LYS A 388 -5.55 -1.05 30.73
C LYS A 388 -6.15 0.32 31.07
N LYS A 389 -5.58 1.40 30.53
CA LYS A 389 -6.05 2.77 30.74
C LYS A 389 -7.47 2.97 30.18
N ILE A 390 -7.74 2.49 28.96
CA ILE A 390 -9.05 2.59 28.33
C ILE A 390 -10.10 1.76 29.10
N LEU A 391 -9.77 0.55 29.51
CA LEU A 391 -10.68 -0.30 30.31
C LEU A 391 -10.97 0.27 31.69
N ALA A 392 -9.96 0.83 32.37
CA ALA A 392 -10.16 1.51 33.65
C ALA A 392 -11.04 2.75 33.50
N TYR A 393 -10.89 3.48 32.39
CA TYR A 393 -11.71 4.65 32.08
C TYR A 393 -13.16 4.28 31.74
N SER A 394 -13.39 3.16 31.03
CA SER A 394 -14.73 2.74 30.61
C SER A 394 -15.65 2.40 31.78
N GLY A 395 -15.11 1.94 32.92
CA GLY A 395 -15.90 1.60 34.11
C GLY A 395 -16.84 0.39 33.92
N ILE A 396 -16.55 -0.47 32.94
CA ILE A 396 -17.28 -1.73 32.76
C ILE A 396 -16.99 -2.71 33.90
N GLN A 397 -17.83 -3.74 34.05
CA GLN A 397 -17.64 -4.79 35.06
C GLN A 397 -16.24 -5.44 34.93
N GLU A 398 -15.56 -5.64 36.07
CA GLU A 398 -14.20 -6.19 36.10
C GLU A 398 -14.10 -7.56 35.42
N GLU A 399 -15.13 -8.40 35.56
CA GLU A 399 -15.23 -9.70 34.88
C GLU A 399 -15.14 -9.55 33.35
N LYS A 400 -15.94 -8.64 32.78
CA LYS A 400 -15.93 -8.34 31.34
C LYS A 400 -14.64 -7.68 30.88
N ALA A 401 -14.05 -6.81 31.71
CA ALA A 401 -12.76 -6.19 31.41
C ALA A 401 -11.65 -7.25 31.34
N ASN A 402 -11.64 -8.19 32.29
CA ASN A 402 -10.70 -9.31 32.31
C ASN A 402 -10.92 -10.25 31.12
N GLU A 403 -12.17 -10.57 30.78
CA GLU A 403 -12.51 -11.35 29.58
C GLU A 403 -11.96 -10.68 28.31
N PHE A 404 -12.16 -9.37 28.17
CA PHE A 404 -11.62 -8.60 27.03
C PHE A 404 -10.09 -8.62 26.99
N MET A 405 -9.43 -8.41 28.14
CA MET A 405 -7.96 -8.45 28.26
C MET A 405 -7.39 -9.82 27.84
N ILE A 406 -8.03 -10.91 28.27
CA ILE A 406 -7.63 -12.27 27.89
C ILE A 406 -7.82 -12.47 26.38
N ALA A 407 -8.96 -12.06 25.83
CA ALA A 407 -9.24 -12.21 24.41
C ALA A 407 -8.25 -11.41 23.52
N ILE A 408 -7.89 -10.18 23.91
CA ILE A 408 -6.87 -9.39 23.20
C ILE A 408 -5.48 -10.01 23.36
N SER A 409 -5.14 -10.56 24.54
CA SER A 409 -3.86 -11.23 24.75
C SER A 409 -3.73 -12.50 23.89
N ASN A 410 -4.81 -13.28 23.77
CA ASN A 410 -4.88 -14.43 22.87
C ASN A 410 -4.75 -13.99 21.40
N PHE A 411 -5.38 -12.85 21.04
CA PHE A 411 -5.24 -12.29 19.70
C PHE A 411 -3.80 -11.82 19.40
N ARG A 412 -3.08 -11.23 20.36
CA ARG A 412 -1.66 -10.87 20.19
C ARG A 412 -0.81 -12.10 19.89
N ALA A 413 -0.99 -13.18 20.64
CA ALA A 413 -0.29 -14.45 20.39
C ALA A 413 -0.62 -14.99 19.00
N LEU A 414 -1.87 -14.85 18.54
CA LEU A 414 -2.31 -15.22 17.20
C LEU A 414 -1.64 -14.39 16.10
N LEU A 415 -1.35 -13.11 16.33
CA LEU A 415 -0.61 -12.26 15.39
C LEU A 415 0.90 -12.56 15.30
N GLU A 416 1.42 -13.42 16.18
CA GLU A 416 2.82 -13.84 16.23
C GLU A 416 3.03 -15.29 15.74
N GLY A 417 1.96 -16.06 15.52
CA GLY A 417 2.01 -17.46 15.05
C GLY A 417 1.02 -17.79 13.93
N ASN A 418 1.14 -18.98 13.34
CA ASN A 418 0.15 -19.53 12.40
C ASN A 418 -0.88 -20.35 13.17
N ILE A 419 -2.11 -19.82 13.34
CA ILE A 419 -3.18 -20.47 14.12
C ILE A 419 -4.42 -20.68 13.25
N PRO A 420 -5.17 -21.79 13.42
CA PRO A 420 -6.40 -22.08 12.67
C PRO A 420 -7.53 -21.03 12.83
N ASP A 421 -8.28 -20.82 11.74
CA ASP A 421 -9.40 -19.86 11.63
C ASP A 421 -10.52 -20.00 12.69
N SER A 422 -10.66 -21.17 13.32
CA SER A 422 -11.66 -21.43 14.37
C SER A 422 -11.40 -20.59 15.63
N GLU A 423 -10.13 -20.46 16.03
CA GLU A 423 -9.76 -19.69 17.23
C GLU A 423 -9.97 -18.20 17.01
N PHE A 424 -9.61 -17.68 15.83
CA PHE A 424 -9.87 -16.28 15.47
C PHE A 424 -11.37 -15.95 15.50
N LYS A 425 -12.24 -16.85 15.00
CA LYS A 425 -13.70 -16.68 15.07
C LYS A 425 -14.21 -16.61 16.50
N ASN A 426 -13.69 -17.45 17.39
CA ASN A 426 -14.08 -17.45 18.80
C ASN A 426 -13.67 -16.14 19.49
N ILE A 427 -12.40 -15.74 19.33
CA ILE A 427 -11.89 -14.46 19.86
C ILE A 427 -12.74 -13.30 19.36
N ARG A 428 -13.01 -13.23 18.06
CA ARG A 428 -13.83 -12.18 17.47
C ARG A 428 -15.25 -12.13 18.05
N THR A 429 -15.85 -13.28 18.30
CA THR A 429 -17.22 -13.37 18.84
C THR A 429 -17.30 -12.80 20.25
N THR A 430 -16.24 -12.93 21.05
CA THR A 430 -16.10 -12.31 22.36
C THR A 430 -15.72 -10.82 22.29
N VAL A 431 -14.72 -10.46 21.49
CA VAL A 431 -14.18 -9.09 21.42
C VAL A 431 -15.19 -8.10 20.82
N THR A 432 -15.93 -8.49 19.79
CA THR A 432 -16.86 -7.59 19.08
C THR A 432 -17.93 -6.96 19.97
N PRO A 433 -18.75 -7.72 20.72
CA PRO A 433 -19.77 -7.12 21.58
C PRO A 433 -19.15 -6.24 22.69
N LEU A 434 -18.08 -6.72 23.33
CA LEU A 434 -17.39 -5.99 24.40
C LEU A 434 -16.75 -4.70 23.90
N PHE A 435 -16.18 -4.68 22.69
CA PHE A 435 -15.60 -3.47 22.10
C PHE A 435 -16.63 -2.34 21.99
N PHE A 436 -17.83 -2.61 21.49
CA PHE A 436 -18.87 -1.58 21.36
C PHE A 436 -19.48 -1.21 22.72
N GLU A 437 -19.53 -2.13 23.69
CA GLU A 437 -19.91 -1.82 25.08
C GLU A 437 -18.90 -0.85 25.72
N ILE A 438 -17.61 -1.13 25.57
CA ILE A 438 -16.51 -0.26 26.02
C ILE A 438 -16.56 1.09 25.31
N TYR A 439 -16.73 1.10 23.98
CA TYR A 439 -16.81 2.31 23.18
C TYR A 439 -17.93 3.23 23.67
N LYS A 440 -19.12 2.66 23.89
CA LYS A 440 -20.29 3.37 24.42
C LYS A 440 -20.02 3.99 25.80
N ALA A 441 -19.43 3.22 26.71
CA ALA A 441 -19.13 3.70 28.06
C ALA A 441 -18.05 4.79 28.07
N VAL A 442 -16.96 4.59 27.32
CA VAL A 442 -15.88 5.58 27.16
C VAL A 442 -16.42 6.87 26.55
N PHE A 443 -17.23 6.79 25.48
CA PHE A 443 -17.79 7.98 24.84
C PHE A 443 -18.68 8.79 25.80
N LYS A 444 -19.61 8.14 26.51
CA LYS A 444 -20.50 8.81 27.47
C LYS A 444 -19.70 9.56 28.53
N ARG A 445 -18.66 8.92 29.09
CA ARG A 445 -17.78 9.51 30.11
C ARG A 445 -16.90 10.62 29.54
N PHE A 446 -16.33 10.41 28.36
CA PHE A 446 -15.51 11.39 27.64
C PHE A 446 -16.26 12.70 27.36
N GLN A 447 -17.53 12.60 26.94
CA GLN A 447 -18.39 13.78 26.75
C GLN A 447 -18.78 14.44 28.08
N ALA A 448 -19.14 13.66 29.11
CA ALA A 448 -19.53 14.19 30.42
C ALA A 448 -18.39 14.93 31.13
N GLU A 449 -17.16 14.43 31.01
CA GLU A 449 -15.96 15.03 31.62
C GLU A 449 -15.28 16.09 30.72
N ASN A 450 -15.76 16.27 29.48
CA ASN A 450 -15.12 17.11 28.45
C ASN A 450 -13.61 16.85 28.33
N ASN A 451 -13.24 15.56 28.37
CA ASN A 451 -11.86 15.10 28.42
C ASN A 451 -11.17 15.37 27.07
N LYS A 452 -9.87 15.68 27.10
CA LYS A 452 -9.05 15.96 25.90
C LYS A 452 -7.86 15.02 25.75
N SER A 453 -7.92 13.87 26.42
CA SER A 453 -6.89 12.84 26.35
C SER A 453 -6.72 12.32 24.92
N ARG A 454 -5.51 12.45 24.36
CA ARG A 454 -5.17 11.97 23.02
C ARG A 454 -5.40 10.47 22.88
N LEU A 455 -5.05 9.69 23.91
CA LEU A 455 -5.32 8.25 23.94
C LEU A 455 -6.79 7.92 23.68
N LEU A 456 -7.70 8.62 24.37
CA LEU A 456 -9.15 8.39 24.21
C LEU A 456 -9.64 8.88 22.85
N SER A 457 -9.13 10.01 22.34
CA SER A 457 -9.42 10.46 20.98
C SER A 457 -8.91 9.49 19.91
N MET A 458 -7.76 8.84 20.11
CA MET A 458 -7.27 7.79 19.21
C MET A 458 -8.19 6.57 19.20
N PHE A 459 -8.70 6.17 20.36
CA PHE A 459 -9.68 5.09 20.47
C PHE A 459 -10.99 5.42 19.77
N LEU A 460 -11.56 6.60 20.04
CA LEU A 460 -12.85 7.01 19.48
C LEU A 460 -12.78 7.24 17.96
N ASN A 461 -11.73 7.88 17.46
CA ASN A 461 -11.63 8.26 16.04
C ASN A 461 -10.98 7.19 15.16
N PHE A 462 -10.06 6.36 15.69
CA PHE A 462 -9.30 5.40 14.87
C PHE A 462 -9.46 3.94 15.30
N GLY A 463 -10.19 3.64 16.37
CA GLY A 463 -10.34 2.26 16.86
C GLY A 463 -9.07 1.71 17.50
N TYR A 464 -8.16 2.61 17.92
CA TYR A 464 -6.92 2.28 18.61
C TYR A 464 -7.18 1.86 20.06
N MET A 465 -6.66 0.72 20.48
CA MET A 465 -6.90 0.24 21.85
C MET A 465 -5.64 -0.26 22.57
N ASP A 466 -4.61 -0.66 21.83
CA ASP A 466 -3.49 -1.40 22.37
C ASP A 466 -2.23 -1.13 21.54
N GLU A 467 -1.20 -0.60 22.20
CA GLU A 467 0.07 -0.26 21.57
C GLU A 467 0.80 -1.48 21.00
N LYS A 468 0.53 -2.70 21.50
CA LYS A 468 1.20 -3.93 21.06
C LYS A 468 0.59 -4.56 19.81
N LEU A 469 -0.59 -4.11 19.38
CA LEU A 469 -1.24 -4.61 18.17
C LEU A 469 -0.74 -3.91 16.90
N LEU A 470 0.01 -2.82 17.04
CA LEU A 470 0.53 -1.98 15.95
C LEU A 470 2.06 -1.87 16.06
N THR A 471 2.71 -1.45 14.98
CA THR A 471 4.15 -1.12 15.02
C THR A 471 4.36 0.26 15.68
N CYS A 472 5.55 0.53 16.23
CA CYS A 472 5.86 1.82 16.84
C CYS A 472 5.61 2.99 15.87
N GLU A 473 5.97 2.83 14.60
CA GLU A 473 5.74 3.82 13.54
C GLU A 473 4.24 4.07 13.29
N GLN A 474 3.42 3.01 13.27
CA GLN A 474 1.98 3.13 13.11
C GLN A 474 1.35 3.86 14.30
N VAL A 475 1.77 3.56 15.53
CA VAL A 475 1.28 4.25 16.73
C VAL A 475 1.64 5.73 16.70
N ASN A 476 2.89 6.07 16.37
CA ASN A 476 3.34 7.46 16.25
C ASN A 476 2.62 8.22 15.12
N SER A 477 2.33 7.54 14.02
CA SER A 477 1.54 8.10 12.92
C SER A 477 0.12 8.45 13.38
N LEU A 478 -0.58 7.53 14.06
CA LEU A 478 -1.91 7.81 14.61
C LEU A 478 -1.89 8.95 15.61
N TYR A 479 -0.87 8.99 16.47
CA TYR A 479 -0.69 10.04 17.46
C TYR A 479 -0.59 11.43 16.83
N ALA A 480 0.16 11.56 15.73
CA ALA A 480 0.28 12.81 14.98
C ALA A 480 -1.00 13.20 14.21
N LEU A 481 -1.86 12.23 13.88
CA LEU A 481 -3.10 12.49 13.14
C LEU A 481 -4.21 13.08 14.02
N VAL A 482 -4.18 12.88 15.34
CA VAL A 482 -5.19 13.43 16.28
C VAL A 482 -5.25 14.96 16.23
N ASP A 483 -4.11 15.63 16.05
CA ASP A 483 -4.01 17.09 16.14
C ASP A 483 -4.49 17.84 14.89
N LYS A 484 -4.80 17.12 13.81
CA LYS A 484 -5.21 17.74 12.55
C LYS A 484 -6.69 18.11 12.61
N GLN A 485 -6.99 19.40 12.82
CA GLN A 485 -8.35 19.90 12.61
C GLN A 485 -8.67 19.84 11.11
N PRO A 486 -9.68 19.06 10.70
CA PRO A 486 -10.01 18.98 9.30
C PRO A 486 -10.78 20.24 8.86
N TYR A 487 -10.43 20.76 7.69
CA TYR A 487 -11.23 21.76 7.00
C TYR A 487 -12.65 21.24 6.76
N GLN A 488 -13.66 22.00 7.17
CA GLN A 488 -15.06 21.71 6.85
C GLN A 488 -15.43 22.48 5.58
N GLY A 489 -15.46 21.77 4.45
CA GLY A 489 -15.99 22.28 3.19
C GLY A 489 -17.51 22.35 3.19
N ARG A 490 -18.10 22.45 1.99
CA ARG A 490 -19.55 22.56 1.81
C ARG A 490 -20.31 21.29 2.26
N THR A 491 -19.66 20.13 2.19
CA THR A 491 -20.21 18.86 2.66
C THR A 491 -19.86 18.64 4.13
N PRO A 492 -20.85 18.39 5.00
CA PRO A 492 -20.60 18.00 6.39
C PRO A 492 -19.94 16.61 6.45
N VAL A 493 -18.72 16.56 6.95
CA VAL A 493 -17.98 15.32 7.19
C VAL A 493 -17.67 15.22 8.67
N TYR A 494 -18.03 14.11 9.30
CA TYR A 494 -17.89 13.88 10.73
C TYR A 494 -17.02 12.65 10.97
N ASN A 495 -16.05 12.75 11.88
CA ASN A 495 -15.51 11.56 12.51
C ASN A 495 -16.58 10.91 13.39
N MET A 496 -16.41 9.64 13.72
CA MET A 496 -17.39 8.91 14.54
C MET A 496 -17.65 9.58 15.89
N GLU A 497 -16.61 10.14 16.53
CA GLU A 497 -16.76 10.91 17.77
C GLU A 497 -17.67 12.14 17.57
N ASP A 498 -17.39 12.95 16.54
CA ASP A 498 -18.15 14.15 16.20
C ASP A 498 -19.61 13.81 15.87
N TRP A 499 -19.81 12.74 15.10
CA TRP A 499 -21.14 12.27 14.73
C TRP A 499 -21.96 11.87 15.95
N LEU A 500 -21.41 11.02 16.83
CA LEU A 500 -22.09 10.62 18.06
C LEU A 500 -22.33 11.82 18.97
N LYS A 501 -21.46 12.83 18.96
CA LYS A 501 -21.68 14.08 19.70
C LYS A 501 -22.88 14.86 19.16
N LYS A 502 -23.10 14.88 17.84
CA LYS A 502 -24.31 15.48 17.23
C LYS A 502 -25.60 14.73 17.58
N ILE A 503 -25.54 13.41 17.69
CA ILE A 503 -26.67 12.61 18.19
C ILE A 503 -26.91 12.86 19.67
N TYR A 504 -25.84 12.91 20.47
CA TYR A 504 -25.89 13.12 21.92
C TYR A 504 -26.40 14.52 22.29
N SER A 505 -26.03 15.54 21.52
CA SER A 505 -26.55 16.92 21.68
C SER A 505 -27.93 17.14 21.07
N MET A 506 -28.52 16.11 20.45
CA MET A 506 -29.80 16.18 19.73
C MET A 506 -29.83 17.14 18.53
N GLU A 507 -28.67 17.56 18.02
CA GLU A 507 -28.58 18.34 16.78
C GLU A 507 -28.96 17.52 15.55
N LYS A 508 -28.72 16.20 15.59
CA LYS A 508 -29.06 15.24 14.53
C LYS A 508 -29.89 14.08 15.08
N ASP A 509 -30.75 13.52 14.24
CA ASP A 509 -31.53 12.33 14.59
C ASP A 509 -30.75 11.04 14.38
N PRO A 510 -30.98 9.98 15.18
CA PRO A 510 -30.39 8.67 14.95
C PRO A 510 -30.73 8.11 13.56
N SER A 511 -29.83 7.28 13.05
CA SER A 511 -29.89 6.62 11.75
C SER A 511 -30.92 5.52 11.78
N CYS A 512 -31.42 5.11 10.62
CA CYS A 512 -32.26 3.92 10.56
C CYS A 512 -31.44 2.66 10.92
N ASN A 513 -32.15 1.60 11.31
CA ASN A 513 -31.53 0.29 11.50
C ASN A 513 -31.36 -0.48 10.19
N GLU A 514 -30.83 -1.71 10.26
CA GLU A 514 -30.61 -2.59 9.10
C GLU A 514 -31.88 -2.88 8.28
N PHE A 515 -33.06 -2.72 8.87
CA PHE A 515 -34.35 -2.92 8.22
C PHE A 515 -34.99 -1.63 7.70
N GLY A 516 -34.32 -0.49 7.84
CA GLY A 516 -34.81 0.82 7.43
C GLY A 516 -35.79 1.47 8.40
N PHE A 517 -35.95 0.96 9.63
CA PHE A 517 -36.77 1.60 10.65
C PHE A 517 -36.00 2.71 11.35
N ASP A 518 -36.57 3.92 11.39
CA ASP A 518 -36.05 5.03 12.17
C ASP A 518 -36.37 4.87 13.67
N TYR A 519 -35.78 5.75 14.51
CA TYR A 519 -35.97 5.70 15.96
C TYR A 519 -37.45 5.85 16.38
N LEU A 520 -38.23 6.63 15.63
CA LEU A 520 -39.66 6.85 15.89
C LEU A 520 -40.50 5.64 15.46
N ASP A 521 -40.12 4.93 14.41
CA ASP A 521 -40.76 3.71 13.94
C ASP A 521 -40.55 2.56 14.91
N ILE A 522 -39.39 2.48 15.56
CA ILE A 522 -39.17 1.56 16.68
C ILE A 522 -40.12 1.86 17.82
N PHE A 523 -40.28 3.12 18.22
CA PHE A 523 -41.28 3.53 19.22
C PHE A 523 -42.70 3.10 18.80
N ARG A 524 -43.10 3.35 17.55
CA ARG A 524 -44.41 2.93 17.03
C ARG A 524 -44.60 1.42 17.09
N ASN A 525 -43.56 0.64 16.81
CA ASN A 525 -43.61 -0.82 16.89
C ASN A 525 -43.70 -1.31 18.34
N LEU A 526 -42.96 -0.71 19.27
CA LEU A 526 -43.07 -1.00 20.71
C LEU A 526 -44.45 -0.65 21.27
N LYS A 527 -45.04 0.46 20.81
CA LYS A 527 -46.43 0.84 21.12
C LYS A 527 -47.42 -0.20 20.59
N LYS A 528 -47.28 -0.64 19.33
CA LYS A 528 -48.13 -1.71 18.74
C LYS A 528 -48.03 -3.03 19.50
N GLN A 529 -46.86 -3.33 20.07
CA GLN A 529 -46.63 -4.52 20.90
C GLN A 529 -47.12 -4.35 22.35
N GLY A 530 -47.63 -3.17 22.73
CA GLY A 530 -48.11 -2.89 24.09
C GLY A 530 -47.01 -2.72 25.14
N LYS A 531 -45.74 -2.58 24.74
CA LYS A 531 -44.61 -2.42 25.67
C LYS A 531 -44.46 -0.98 26.20
N ILE A 532 -44.96 0.00 25.45
CA ILE A 532 -44.82 1.45 25.73
C ILE A 532 -46.14 2.15 25.38
N ARG A 533 -46.50 3.21 26.10
CA ARG A 533 -47.72 4.02 25.89
C ARG A 533 -47.41 5.28 25.08
N ASP A 534 -48.46 5.95 24.61
CA ASP A 534 -48.28 7.22 23.86
C ASP A 534 -47.77 8.36 24.75
N GLU A 535 -48.08 8.31 26.04
CA GLU A 535 -47.61 9.24 27.08
C GLU A 535 -46.07 9.23 27.18
N ASP A 536 -45.46 8.06 27.03
CA ASP A 536 -44.01 7.85 27.12
C ASP A 536 -43.25 8.40 25.89
N LYS A 537 -43.96 8.84 24.85
CA LYS A 537 -43.36 9.29 23.58
C LYS A 537 -42.38 10.43 23.77
N HIS A 538 -42.74 11.42 24.61
CA HIS A 538 -41.90 12.58 24.82
C HIS A 538 -40.59 12.19 25.51
N GLU A 539 -40.68 11.39 26.58
CA GLU A 539 -39.52 10.90 27.32
C GLU A 539 -38.63 10.02 26.44
N TYR A 540 -39.22 9.10 25.67
CA TYR A 540 -38.48 8.22 24.76
C TYR A 540 -37.68 9.02 23.71
N LEU A 541 -38.30 9.99 23.06
CA LEU A 541 -37.67 10.76 21.98
C LEU A 541 -36.57 11.72 22.46
N HIS A 542 -36.64 12.18 23.72
CA HIS A 542 -35.68 13.10 24.32
C HIS A 542 -34.67 12.40 25.24
N ASN A 543 -34.74 11.07 25.39
CA ASN A 543 -33.75 10.32 26.14
C ASN A 543 -32.46 10.21 25.33
N ILE A 544 -31.51 11.08 25.64
CA ILE A 544 -30.20 11.19 25.00
C ILE A 544 -29.44 9.85 25.04
N GLY A 545 -29.51 9.13 26.17
CA GLY A 545 -28.84 7.85 26.34
C GLY A 545 -29.37 6.79 25.38
N ASN A 546 -30.69 6.65 25.28
CA ASN A 546 -31.32 5.67 24.38
C ASN A 546 -31.10 5.99 22.90
N ARG A 547 -31.08 7.28 22.53
CA ARG A 547 -30.76 7.72 21.16
C ARG A 547 -29.33 7.33 20.77
N LEU A 548 -28.37 7.60 21.65
CA LEU A 548 -26.97 7.22 21.45
C LEU A 548 -26.81 5.70 21.34
N ASP A 549 -27.46 4.96 22.24
CA ASP A 549 -27.37 3.50 22.26
C ASP A 549 -27.94 2.90 20.98
N PHE A 550 -29.07 3.44 20.49
CA PHE A 550 -29.64 3.05 19.21
C PHE A 550 -28.70 3.32 18.03
N GLU A 551 -28.02 4.47 17.99
CA GLU A 551 -27.07 4.80 16.93
C GLU A 551 -25.88 3.83 16.90
N ILE A 552 -25.31 3.55 18.08
CA ILE A 552 -24.15 2.67 18.23
C ILE A 552 -24.51 1.23 17.86
N ASP A 553 -25.63 0.72 18.37
CA ASP A 553 -26.00 -0.69 18.23
C ASP A 553 -26.49 -1.03 16.81
N ASN A 554 -26.97 -0.04 16.05
CA ASN A 554 -27.42 -0.21 14.67
C ASN A 554 -26.40 0.32 13.67
N MET A 555 -26.42 1.62 13.39
CA MET A 555 -25.63 2.20 12.29
C MET A 555 -24.13 1.97 12.51
N PHE A 556 -23.59 2.32 13.67
CA PHE A 556 -22.14 2.26 13.86
C PHE A 556 -21.63 0.82 13.84
N LYS A 557 -22.16 -0.06 14.67
CA LYS A 557 -21.72 -1.46 14.77
C LYS A 557 -21.82 -2.21 13.45
N THR A 558 -22.91 -2.03 12.71
CA THR A 558 -23.11 -2.71 11.43
C THR A 558 -22.18 -2.14 10.37
N ASN A 559 -22.09 -0.81 10.22
CA ASN A 559 -21.25 -0.21 9.18
C ASN A 559 -19.76 -0.36 9.45
N HIS A 560 -19.34 -0.43 10.71
CA HIS A 560 -17.95 -0.74 11.06
C HIS A 560 -17.50 -2.09 10.46
N LYS A 561 -18.38 -3.10 10.52
CA LYS A 561 -18.15 -4.41 9.90
C LYS A 561 -18.27 -4.39 8.37
N LEU A 562 -19.27 -3.69 7.83
CA LEU A 562 -19.49 -3.65 6.38
C LEU A 562 -18.39 -2.88 5.63
N CYS A 563 -17.93 -1.76 6.19
CA CYS A 563 -16.89 -0.92 5.57
C CYS A 563 -15.52 -1.61 5.52
N HIS A 564 -15.23 -2.53 6.47
CA HIS A 564 -14.03 -3.37 6.39
C HIS A 564 -13.97 -4.22 5.11
N GLY A 565 -15.13 -4.59 4.54
CA GLY A 565 -15.24 -5.28 3.25
C GLY A 565 -15.02 -6.80 3.29
N HIS A 566 -14.13 -7.28 4.17
CA HIS A 566 -13.81 -8.70 4.30
C HIS A 566 -14.39 -9.30 5.60
N ILE A 567 -15.63 -9.81 5.52
CA ILE A 567 -16.37 -10.30 6.70
C ILE A 567 -15.62 -11.41 7.45
N SER A 568 -14.86 -12.25 6.76
CA SER A 568 -14.11 -13.35 7.37
C SER A 568 -12.94 -12.86 8.25
N SER A 569 -12.23 -11.81 7.84
CA SER A 569 -11.07 -11.24 8.54
C SER A 569 -11.40 -10.06 9.45
N TYR A 570 -12.66 -9.60 9.47
CA TYR A 570 -13.09 -8.47 10.29
C TYR A 570 -12.69 -8.63 11.75
N PHE A 571 -12.09 -7.59 12.32
CA PHE A 571 -11.82 -7.45 13.75
C PHE A 571 -12.07 -5.98 14.14
N PRO A 572 -12.68 -5.70 15.31
CA PRO A 572 -13.10 -4.34 15.64
C PRO A 572 -11.94 -3.42 16.09
N VAL A 573 -10.85 -3.99 16.62
CA VAL A 573 -9.69 -3.21 17.09
C VAL A 573 -8.67 -3.08 15.98
N LEU A 574 -8.17 -1.86 15.76
CA LEU A 574 -7.14 -1.58 14.78
C LEU A 574 -5.85 -2.35 15.10
N ASN A 575 -5.27 -3.02 14.10
CA ASN A 575 -4.08 -3.85 14.26
C ASN A 575 -3.20 -3.87 13.00
N LYS A 576 -1.96 -4.33 13.15
CA LYS A 576 -0.93 -4.30 12.11
C LYS A 576 -1.30 -5.04 10.83
N SER A 577 -2.11 -6.09 10.88
CA SER A 577 -2.45 -6.89 9.68
C SER A 577 -3.51 -6.21 8.80
N MET A 578 -4.25 -5.23 9.33
CA MET A 578 -5.20 -4.43 8.56
C MET A 578 -4.53 -3.31 7.75
N VAL A 579 -3.34 -2.85 8.18
CA VAL A 579 -2.63 -1.72 7.60
C VAL A 579 -1.78 -2.22 6.43
N ILE A 580 -2.18 -1.87 5.21
CA ILE A 580 -1.48 -2.31 3.97
C ILE A 580 -0.62 -1.18 3.41
N ARG A 581 -1.07 0.07 3.54
CA ARG A 581 -0.32 1.28 3.19
C ARG A 581 -0.06 2.09 4.45
N ASP A 582 0.93 2.98 4.40
CA ASP A 582 1.21 3.89 5.51
C ASP A 582 -0.04 4.70 5.88
N LEU A 583 -0.34 4.76 7.18
CA LEU A 583 -1.55 5.42 7.70
C LEU A 583 -1.72 6.87 7.22
N PRO A 584 -0.66 7.70 7.09
CA PRO A 584 -0.80 9.06 6.54
C PRO A 584 -1.28 9.11 5.10
N ASN A 585 -1.03 8.08 4.30
CA ASN A 585 -1.44 7.99 2.89
C ASN A 585 -2.80 7.29 2.73
N ALA A 586 -3.22 6.51 3.74
CA ALA A 586 -4.50 5.79 3.74
C ALA A 586 -5.66 6.59 4.37
N ILE A 587 -5.37 7.67 5.10
CA ILE A 587 -6.40 8.44 5.82
C ILE A 587 -7.37 9.13 4.86
N VAL A 588 -8.67 9.00 5.15
CA VAL A 588 -9.73 9.75 4.50
C VAL A 588 -9.94 11.05 5.26
N THR A 589 -9.59 12.17 4.64
CA THR A 589 -9.78 13.50 5.24
C THR A 589 -11.06 14.17 4.74
N PRO A 590 -11.71 15.02 5.55
CA PRO A 590 -12.84 15.83 5.11
C PRO A 590 -12.58 16.68 3.86
N ASP A 591 -11.36 17.20 3.70
CA ASP A 591 -10.95 17.93 2.50
C ASP A 591 -10.96 17.04 1.25
N ALA A 592 -10.36 15.85 1.32
CA ALA A 592 -10.36 14.90 0.21
C ALA A 592 -11.78 14.45 -0.17
N VAL A 593 -12.67 14.26 0.80
CA VAL A 593 -14.10 13.95 0.56
C VAL A 593 -14.80 15.11 -0.15
N ASN A 594 -14.60 16.35 0.33
CA ASN A 594 -15.21 17.54 -0.30
C ASN A 594 -14.73 17.70 -1.75
N GLN A 595 -13.44 17.58 -2.02
CA GLN A 595 -12.88 17.63 -3.37
C GLN A 595 -13.48 16.56 -4.28
N CYS A 596 -13.66 15.33 -3.78
CA CYS A 596 -14.28 14.26 -4.56
C CYS A 596 -15.74 14.59 -4.91
N ILE A 597 -16.52 15.09 -3.93
CA ILE A 597 -17.93 15.45 -4.16
C ILE A 597 -18.04 16.64 -5.12
N GLU A 598 -17.22 17.67 -4.95
CA GLU A 598 -17.19 18.84 -5.85
C GLU A 598 -16.88 18.42 -7.28
N ARG A 599 -15.87 17.56 -7.47
CA ARG A 599 -15.54 17.00 -8.79
C ARG A 599 -16.69 16.19 -9.40
N ILE A 600 -17.44 15.45 -8.60
CA ILE A 600 -18.64 14.74 -9.07
C ILE A 600 -19.72 15.75 -9.47
N LEU A 601 -19.95 16.80 -8.68
CA LEU A 601 -20.95 17.84 -8.96
C LEU A 601 -20.59 18.74 -10.15
N GLU A 602 -19.30 18.92 -10.45
CA GLU A 602 -18.84 19.54 -11.69
C GLU A 602 -19.24 18.73 -12.93
N ILE A 603 -19.43 17.41 -12.77
CA ILE A 603 -19.89 16.52 -13.83
C ILE A 603 -21.42 16.41 -13.80
N ASP A 604 -21.99 15.97 -12.69
CA ASP A 604 -23.43 15.79 -12.45
C ASP A 604 -23.89 16.72 -11.33
N PHE A 605 -24.18 17.97 -11.70
CA PHE A 605 -24.61 19.00 -10.76
C PHE A 605 -25.93 18.65 -10.06
N SER A 606 -26.74 17.76 -10.64
CA SER A 606 -28.08 17.44 -10.16
C SER A 606 -28.10 16.31 -9.12
N ALA A 607 -26.95 15.71 -8.79
CA ALA A 607 -26.82 14.52 -7.92
C ALA A 607 -27.61 14.59 -6.61
N PHE A 608 -27.68 15.78 -6.00
CA PHE A 608 -28.36 16.00 -4.72
C PHE A 608 -29.61 16.87 -4.83
N HIS A 609 -30.02 17.23 -6.06
CA HIS A 609 -31.21 18.04 -6.30
C HIS A 609 -32.46 17.17 -6.29
N ARG A 610 -33.51 17.63 -5.63
CA ARG A 610 -34.81 16.94 -5.57
C ARG A 610 -35.95 17.92 -5.51
N GLU A 611 -37.09 17.49 -6.04
CA GLU A 611 -38.33 18.26 -6.05
C GLU A 611 -38.99 18.23 -4.66
N LEU A 612 -39.23 19.40 -4.09
CA LEU A 612 -39.86 19.58 -2.79
C LEU A 612 -41.08 20.47 -2.92
N SER A 613 -42.06 20.24 -2.04
CA SER A 613 -43.22 21.10 -1.89
C SER A 613 -42.85 22.26 -0.98
N TYR A 614 -42.71 23.44 -1.54
CA TYR A 614 -42.51 24.69 -0.83
C TYR A 614 -43.85 25.35 -0.52
N ASN A 615 -43.99 25.89 0.68
CA ASN A 615 -45.15 26.63 1.13
C ASN A 615 -44.68 27.88 1.89
N ASN A 616 -45.30 29.02 1.58
CA ASN A 616 -45.06 30.28 2.27
C ASN A 616 -46.40 30.97 2.54
N PRO A 617 -47.06 30.65 3.68
CA PRO A 617 -48.37 31.20 4.03
C PRO A 617 -48.38 32.73 4.14
N GLU A 618 -47.29 33.34 4.60
CA GLU A 618 -47.18 34.79 4.78
C GLU A 618 -47.26 35.56 3.44
N LYS A 619 -46.75 34.95 2.37
CA LYS A 619 -46.81 35.50 1.00
C LYS A 619 -47.99 34.97 0.18
N GLY A 620 -48.88 34.17 0.78
CA GLY A 620 -50.02 33.55 0.09
C GLY A 620 -49.63 32.42 -0.88
N ILE A 621 -48.44 31.83 -0.74
CA ILE A 621 -47.98 30.69 -1.55
C ILE A 621 -48.38 29.41 -0.82
N GLU A 622 -49.51 28.81 -1.22
CA GLU A 622 -50.01 27.59 -0.58
C GLU A 622 -49.16 26.35 -0.89
N LYS A 623 -48.74 26.21 -2.17
CA LYS A 623 -47.95 25.07 -2.63
C LYS A 623 -47.23 25.39 -3.95
N GLU A 624 -45.91 25.37 -3.93
CA GLU A 624 -45.06 25.46 -5.12
C GLU A 624 -44.08 24.28 -5.14
N ILE A 625 -43.73 23.78 -6.32
CA ILE A 625 -42.71 22.75 -6.47
C ILE A 625 -41.38 23.44 -6.75
N VAL A 626 -40.41 23.27 -5.85
CA VAL A 626 -39.06 23.82 -5.97
C VAL A 626 -38.04 22.70 -6.06
N ILE A 627 -36.91 22.97 -6.71
CA ILE A 627 -35.78 22.05 -6.75
C ILE A 627 -34.73 22.55 -5.77
N LYS A 628 -34.40 21.72 -4.78
CA LYS A 628 -33.42 22.04 -3.76
C LYS A 628 -32.31 21.01 -3.72
N ALA A 629 -31.06 21.47 -3.66
CA ALA A 629 -29.90 20.61 -3.42
C ALA A 629 -29.72 20.37 -1.92
N ILE A 630 -29.72 19.11 -1.49
CA ILE A 630 -29.50 18.74 -0.09
C ILE A 630 -28.40 17.69 -0.02
N ILE A 631 -27.23 18.14 0.42
CA ILE A 631 -26.02 17.33 0.45
C ILE A 631 -26.11 16.33 1.63
N PRO A 632 -25.77 15.05 1.42
CA PRO A 632 -25.70 14.04 2.48
C PRO A 632 -24.65 14.37 3.56
N ASP A 633 -24.91 13.93 4.80
CA ASP A 633 -23.88 13.91 5.85
C ASP A 633 -22.93 12.73 5.59
N VAL A 634 -21.62 12.95 5.64
CA VAL A 634 -20.60 11.90 5.50
C VAL A 634 -20.04 11.55 6.87
N ILE A 635 -20.02 10.26 7.22
CA ILE A 635 -19.59 9.76 8.53
C ILE A 635 -18.40 8.83 8.33
N LEU A 636 -17.28 9.17 8.97
CA LEU A 636 -16.05 8.38 8.95
C LEU A 636 -16.04 7.42 10.13
N VAL A 637 -16.16 6.12 9.86
CA VAL A 637 -16.12 5.07 10.89
C VAL A 637 -14.67 4.66 11.20
N PRO A 638 -14.32 4.41 12.48
CA PRO A 638 -12.96 4.12 12.98
C PRO A 638 -12.43 2.74 12.57
N ILE A 639 -12.37 2.45 11.27
CA ILE A 639 -11.90 1.19 10.73
C ILE A 639 -11.02 1.39 9.50
N TYR A 640 -10.12 0.43 9.29
CA TYR A 640 -9.42 0.27 8.02
C TYR A 640 -10.27 -0.61 7.09
N GLY A 641 -10.70 -0.06 5.95
CA GLY A 641 -11.69 -0.70 5.10
C GLY A 641 -11.54 -0.45 3.61
N SER A 642 -12.21 -1.29 2.82
CA SER A 642 -12.23 -1.25 1.35
C SER A 642 -13.62 -0.97 0.76
N ARG A 643 -14.63 -0.73 1.60
CA ARG A 643 -16.00 -0.46 1.15
C ARG A 643 -16.57 0.78 1.79
N ALA A 644 -17.42 1.45 1.03
CA ALA A 644 -18.25 2.56 1.47
C ALA A 644 -19.73 2.15 1.42
N MET A 645 -20.57 2.74 2.27
CA MET A 645 -22.00 2.41 2.37
C MET A 645 -22.87 3.67 2.25
N MET A 646 -23.80 3.66 1.30
CA MET A 646 -24.92 4.60 1.32
C MET A 646 -25.97 4.02 2.27
N TRP A 647 -26.03 4.56 3.50
CA TRP A 647 -26.83 3.96 4.58
C TRP A 647 -28.30 4.32 4.49
N GLN A 648 -28.60 5.59 4.20
CA GLN A 648 -29.96 6.09 4.02
C GLN A 648 -29.99 7.34 3.15
N GLU A 649 -31.05 7.50 2.37
CA GLU A 649 -31.27 8.60 1.44
C GLU A 649 -31.95 9.83 2.08
N LEU A 650 -32.67 9.62 3.18
CA LEU A 650 -33.38 10.62 3.97
C LEU A 650 -33.26 10.31 5.46
N SER A 651 -33.51 11.30 6.30
CA SER A 651 -33.67 11.12 7.75
C SER A 651 -35.15 11.28 8.13
N GLY A 652 -35.78 10.19 8.55
CA GLY A 652 -37.20 10.16 8.87
C GLY A 652 -38.10 10.29 7.63
N ARG A 653 -39.27 10.92 7.80
CA ARG A 653 -40.29 11.05 6.74
C ARG A 653 -40.22 12.36 5.95
N ASP A 654 -39.46 13.34 6.44
CA ASP A 654 -39.32 14.61 5.75
C ASP A 654 -38.33 14.47 4.59
N ARG A 655 -38.80 14.84 3.39
CA ARG A 655 -38.04 14.78 2.13
C ARG A 655 -36.96 15.87 2.05
N ASN A 656 -37.01 16.86 2.93
CA ASN A 656 -36.03 17.96 3.04
C ASN A 656 -34.85 17.64 3.98
N THR A 657 -34.59 16.35 4.25
CA THR A 657 -33.55 15.93 5.22
C THR A 657 -32.35 15.27 4.54
N PRO A 658 -31.11 15.46 5.04
CA PRO A 658 -29.93 14.86 4.42
C PRO A 658 -29.92 13.33 4.55
N GLY A 659 -29.34 12.68 3.54
CA GLY A 659 -28.95 11.26 3.61
C GLY A 659 -27.65 11.06 4.38
N ARG A 660 -27.18 9.80 4.48
CA ARG A 660 -25.97 9.44 5.23
C ARG A 660 -25.06 8.52 4.42
N PHE A 661 -23.84 8.98 4.19
CA PHE A 661 -22.78 8.21 3.56
C PHE A 661 -21.79 7.77 4.63
N ILE A 662 -21.41 6.50 4.62
CA ILE A 662 -20.46 5.94 5.57
C ILE A 662 -19.19 5.53 4.82
N LEU A 663 -18.06 6.01 5.32
CA LEU A 663 -16.72 5.71 4.81
C LEU A 663 -15.83 5.21 5.93
N PRO A 664 -14.90 4.28 5.66
CA PRO A 664 -13.84 3.97 6.61
C PRO A 664 -12.89 5.17 6.73
N ILE A 665 -12.40 5.45 7.95
CA ILE A 665 -11.42 6.53 8.17
C ILE A 665 -10.06 6.22 7.52
N PHE A 666 -9.75 4.95 7.29
CA PHE A 666 -8.59 4.52 6.50
C PHE A 666 -9.00 3.62 5.34
N THR A 667 -8.49 3.86 4.14
CA THR A 667 -8.73 3.02 2.96
C THR A 667 -7.52 2.95 2.03
N ASN A 668 -7.38 1.82 1.33
CA ASN A 668 -6.45 1.67 0.20
C ASN A 668 -7.09 1.91 -1.16
N GLU A 669 -8.42 1.91 -1.18
CA GLU A 669 -9.18 2.05 -2.41
C GLU A 669 -9.11 3.50 -2.89
N ASN A 670 -9.42 3.71 -4.17
CA ASN A 670 -9.53 5.05 -4.69
C ASN A 670 -10.78 5.74 -4.09
N LEU A 671 -10.55 6.79 -3.28
CA LEU A 671 -11.64 7.52 -2.63
C LEU A 671 -12.64 8.10 -3.64
N TYR A 672 -12.18 8.59 -4.79
CA TYR A 672 -13.06 9.15 -5.82
C TYR A 672 -14.00 8.08 -6.38
N ASP A 673 -13.49 6.87 -6.66
CA ASP A 673 -14.33 5.77 -7.15
C ASP A 673 -15.36 5.31 -6.11
N LEU A 674 -14.97 5.25 -4.83
CA LEU A 674 -15.91 4.98 -3.73
C LEU A 674 -17.01 6.05 -3.67
N MET A 675 -16.64 7.32 -3.82
CA MET A 675 -17.60 8.44 -3.80
C MET A 675 -18.53 8.44 -5.01
N VAL A 676 -18.05 8.14 -6.22
CA VAL A 676 -18.89 8.01 -7.42
C VAL A 676 -19.94 6.91 -7.22
N LYS A 677 -19.53 5.78 -6.64
CA LYS A 677 -20.42 4.68 -6.33
C LYS A 677 -21.49 5.07 -5.30
N LEU A 678 -21.09 5.72 -4.21
CA LEU A 678 -22.02 6.22 -3.18
C LEU A 678 -23.07 7.17 -3.77
N VAL A 679 -22.63 8.10 -4.62
CA VAL A 679 -23.54 9.04 -5.29
C VAL A 679 -24.47 8.32 -6.25
N GLY A 680 -23.99 7.34 -7.02
CA GLY A 680 -24.84 6.51 -7.88
C GLY A 680 -25.91 5.75 -7.10
N ASP A 681 -25.52 5.07 -6.01
CA ASP A 681 -26.45 4.37 -5.12
C ASP A 681 -27.48 5.35 -4.51
N PHE A 682 -27.03 6.51 -4.07
CA PHE A 682 -27.88 7.56 -3.52
C PHE A 682 -28.89 8.09 -4.53
N ARG A 683 -28.47 8.35 -5.78
CA ARG A 683 -29.36 8.84 -6.84
C ARG A 683 -30.50 7.86 -7.12
N TRP A 684 -30.17 6.57 -7.19
CA TRP A 684 -31.18 5.52 -7.39
C TRP A 684 -32.17 5.48 -6.24
N GLU A 685 -31.66 5.41 -5.00
CA GLU A 685 -32.48 5.25 -3.81
C GLU A 685 -33.32 6.48 -3.50
N LEU A 686 -32.75 7.67 -3.67
CA LEU A 686 -33.49 8.92 -3.55
C LEU A 686 -34.64 8.99 -4.55
N CYS A 687 -34.41 8.69 -5.83
CA CYS A 687 -35.49 8.68 -6.83
C CYS A 687 -36.58 7.68 -6.46
N ARG A 688 -36.18 6.46 -6.05
CA ARG A 688 -37.12 5.41 -5.63
C ARG A 688 -38.01 5.89 -4.47
N THR A 689 -37.41 6.49 -3.45
CA THR A 689 -38.13 6.98 -2.27
C THR A 689 -39.02 8.19 -2.58
N MET A 690 -38.58 9.10 -3.45
CA MET A 690 -39.38 10.26 -3.85
C MET A 690 -40.64 9.88 -4.64
N MET A 691 -40.52 8.86 -5.51
CA MET A 691 -41.64 8.33 -6.30
C MET A 691 -42.59 7.43 -5.50
N GLY A 692 -42.13 6.87 -4.38
CA GLY A 692 -42.93 6.02 -3.50
C GLY A 692 -43.46 4.80 -4.27
N VAL A 693 -44.79 4.59 -4.27
CA VAL A 693 -45.42 3.44 -4.96
C VAL A 693 -45.23 3.46 -6.48
N TYR A 694 -44.96 4.62 -7.06
CA TYR A 694 -44.84 4.81 -8.51
C TYR A 694 -43.41 4.64 -9.04
N TRP A 695 -42.47 4.17 -8.21
CA TRP A 695 -41.06 4.09 -8.58
C TRP A 695 -40.77 3.22 -9.81
N ASN A 696 -41.63 2.23 -10.10
CA ASN A 696 -41.53 1.33 -11.26
C ASN A 696 -42.69 1.52 -12.26
N ASP A 697 -43.41 2.64 -12.18
CA ASP A 697 -44.53 2.93 -13.08
C ASP A 697 -44.03 3.70 -14.30
N ILE A 698 -44.03 3.06 -15.48
CA ILE A 698 -43.55 3.68 -16.72
C ILE A 698 -44.48 4.80 -17.24
N THR A 699 -45.73 4.88 -16.76
CA THR A 699 -46.63 5.99 -17.09
C THR A 699 -46.14 7.30 -16.48
N LEU A 700 -45.44 7.20 -15.35
CA LEU A 700 -44.75 8.30 -14.67
C LEU A 700 -43.24 8.15 -14.89
N LYS A 701 -42.74 8.75 -15.97
CA LYS A 701 -41.32 8.68 -16.33
C LYS A 701 -40.44 9.26 -15.22
N SER A 702 -39.57 8.41 -14.70
CA SER A 702 -38.58 8.71 -13.67
C SER A 702 -37.33 7.87 -13.96
N LEU A 703 -36.21 8.22 -13.30
CA LEU A 703 -34.97 7.47 -13.44
C LEU A 703 -35.18 5.98 -13.17
N THR A 704 -35.87 5.66 -12.07
CA THR A 704 -36.08 4.27 -11.66
C THR A 704 -37.07 3.55 -12.57
N SER A 705 -38.14 4.19 -13.02
CA SER A 705 -39.14 3.53 -13.88
C SER A 705 -38.62 3.25 -15.27
N GLU A 706 -37.96 4.22 -15.92
CA GLU A 706 -37.39 4.04 -17.25
C GLU A 706 -36.21 3.06 -17.25
N TYR A 707 -35.35 3.10 -16.23
CA TYR A 707 -34.22 2.18 -16.13
C TYR A 707 -34.66 0.74 -15.78
N SER A 708 -35.68 0.59 -14.93
CA SER A 708 -36.26 -0.73 -14.62
C SER A 708 -36.94 -1.35 -15.83
N ASP A 709 -37.70 -0.57 -16.59
CA ASP A 709 -38.32 -1.01 -17.85
C ASP A 709 -37.26 -1.45 -18.86
N TYR A 710 -36.19 -0.65 -19.01
CA TYR A 710 -35.04 -0.99 -19.85
C TYR A 710 -34.43 -2.35 -19.45
N ILE A 711 -34.11 -2.57 -18.18
CA ILE A 711 -33.53 -3.85 -17.71
C ILE A 711 -34.51 -5.02 -17.83
N GLN A 712 -35.82 -4.77 -17.71
CA GLN A 712 -36.84 -5.82 -17.83
C GLN A 712 -37.04 -6.25 -19.29
N PHE A 713 -37.02 -5.30 -20.23
CA PHE A 713 -37.41 -5.53 -21.63
C PHE A 713 -36.27 -5.48 -22.65
N TYR A 714 -35.00 -5.33 -22.22
CA TYR A 714 -33.83 -5.24 -23.12
C TYR A 714 -33.75 -6.37 -24.16
N LYS A 715 -34.23 -7.59 -23.84
CA LYS A 715 -34.22 -8.72 -24.79
C LYS A 715 -35.11 -8.46 -26.02
N LYS A 716 -36.25 -7.79 -25.82
CA LYS A 716 -37.26 -7.48 -26.84
C LYS A 716 -36.95 -6.19 -27.60
N ASP A 717 -36.05 -5.35 -27.09
CA ASP A 717 -35.66 -4.11 -27.73
C ASP A 717 -34.94 -4.39 -29.07
N ARG A 718 -35.49 -3.84 -30.16
CA ARG A 718 -34.95 -3.97 -31.52
C ARG A 718 -33.81 -2.99 -31.80
N SER A 719 -33.67 -1.94 -30.97
CA SER A 719 -32.62 -0.94 -31.11
C SER A 719 -31.25 -1.39 -30.57
N LEU A 720 -31.24 -2.45 -29.74
CA LEU A 720 -30.03 -3.02 -29.16
C LEU A 720 -29.43 -4.12 -30.05
N SER A 721 -28.11 -4.06 -30.27
CA SER A 721 -27.37 -5.14 -30.93
C SER A 721 -27.34 -6.41 -30.07
N GLU A 722 -27.13 -7.57 -30.70
CA GLU A 722 -27.01 -8.84 -29.97
C GLU A 722 -25.84 -8.83 -28.99
N THR A 723 -24.73 -8.19 -29.38
CA THR A 723 -23.57 -7.97 -28.51
C THR A 723 -23.91 -7.11 -27.29
N ALA A 724 -24.75 -6.08 -27.42
CA ALA A 724 -25.20 -5.27 -26.31
C ALA A 724 -26.12 -6.06 -25.37
N LYS A 725 -27.02 -6.89 -25.90
CA LYS A 725 -27.89 -7.77 -25.09
C LYS A 725 -27.09 -8.77 -24.26
N ILE A 726 -26.01 -9.34 -24.82
CA ILE A 726 -25.11 -10.23 -24.08
C ILE A 726 -24.42 -9.46 -22.94
N LYS A 727 -23.89 -8.25 -23.21
CA LYS A 727 -23.27 -7.41 -22.16
C LYS A 727 -24.24 -7.09 -21.01
N ILE A 728 -25.47 -6.71 -21.33
CA ILE A 728 -26.51 -6.44 -20.31
C ILE A 728 -26.80 -7.70 -19.49
N LYS A 729 -26.92 -8.86 -20.13
CA LYS A 729 -27.11 -10.14 -19.43
C LYS A 729 -25.96 -10.41 -18.45
N THR A 730 -24.72 -10.22 -18.87
CA THR A 730 -23.53 -10.40 -18.02
C THR A 730 -23.51 -9.41 -16.85
N GLN A 731 -23.90 -8.15 -17.09
CA GLN A 731 -23.98 -7.13 -16.05
C GLN A 731 -25.06 -7.45 -15.00
N ILE A 732 -26.24 -7.93 -15.43
CA ILE A 732 -27.30 -8.40 -14.53
C ILE A 732 -26.80 -9.55 -13.67
N GLN A 733 -26.10 -10.51 -14.26
CA GLN A 733 -25.53 -11.65 -13.54
C GLN A 733 -24.48 -11.20 -12.50
N LYS A 734 -23.54 -10.32 -12.90
CA LYS A 734 -22.48 -9.79 -12.03
C LYS A 734 -23.06 -9.08 -10.79
N ASN A 735 -24.17 -8.38 -10.94
CA ASN A 735 -24.81 -7.60 -9.88
C ASN A 735 -25.97 -8.35 -9.19
N ASN A 736 -26.07 -9.68 -9.36
CA ASN A 736 -27.11 -10.52 -8.75
C ASN A 736 -28.56 -10.04 -9.02
N GLY A 737 -28.79 -9.42 -10.18
CA GLY A 737 -30.10 -8.87 -10.56
C GLY A 737 -30.56 -7.65 -9.76
N LYS A 738 -29.72 -7.06 -8.90
CA LYS A 738 -30.08 -5.88 -8.12
C LYS A 738 -30.04 -4.64 -9.02
N LEU A 739 -31.22 -4.07 -9.31
CA LEU A 739 -31.35 -2.91 -10.20
C LEU A 739 -30.49 -1.72 -9.79
N ARG A 740 -30.42 -1.42 -8.48
CA ARG A 740 -29.54 -0.37 -7.95
C ARG A 740 -28.09 -0.62 -8.34
N ASP A 741 -27.54 -1.79 -8.01
CA ASP A 741 -26.12 -2.10 -8.25
C ASP A 741 -25.80 -2.12 -9.76
N ILE A 742 -26.76 -2.53 -10.60
CA ILE A 742 -26.65 -2.45 -12.08
C ILE A 742 -26.59 -0.98 -12.53
N PHE A 743 -27.53 -0.15 -12.07
CA PHE A 743 -27.57 1.28 -12.34
C PHE A 743 -26.27 1.97 -11.92
N THR A 744 -25.80 1.71 -10.70
CA THR A 744 -24.59 2.32 -10.16
C THR A 744 -23.36 1.95 -11.00
N SER A 745 -23.27 0.71 -11.50
CA SER A 745 -22.21 0.32 -12.43
C SER A 745 -22.26 1.11 -13.75
N ASP A 746 -23.45 1.44 -14.26
CA ASP A 746 -23.58 2.31 -15.45
C ASP A 746 -23.29 3.77 -15.11
N TYR A 747 -23.66 4.23 -13.92
CA TYR A 747 -23.38 5.58 -13.43
C TYR A 747 -21.87 5.81 -13.25
N GLU A 748 -21.12 4.83 -12.77
CA GLU A 748 -19.66 4.88 -12.74
C GLU A 748 -19.08 5.10 -14.14
N VAL A 749 -19.62 4.41 -15.15
CA VAL A 749 -19.20 4.60 -16.55
C VAL A 749 -19.62 5.97 -17.09
N TRP A 750 -20.81 6.43 -16.71
CA TRP A 750 -21.35 7.76 -17.05
C TRP A 750 -20.41 8.88 -16.60
N ILE A 751 -20.00 8.84 -15.33
CA ILE A 751 -19.13 9.84 -14.72
C ILE A 751 -17.69 9.73 -15.23
N ASN A 752 -17.14 8.52 -15.34
CA ASN A 752 -15.70 8.35 -15.63
C ASN A 752 -15.34 8.41 -17.12
N TYR A 753 -16.27 8.08 -18.02
CA TYR A 753 -16.00 7.93 -19.46
C TYR A 753 -16.94 8.76 -20.35
N GLU A 754 -18.25 8.66 -20.18
CA GLU A 754 -19.20 9.37 -21.07
C GLU A 754 -19.09 10.88 -20.91
N SER A 755 -18.84 11.37 -19.69
CA SER A 755 -18.55 12.79 -19.42
C SER A 755 -17.37 13.35 -20.24
N LYS A 756 -16.43 12.49 -20.64
CA LYS A 756 -15.24 12.81 -21.44
C LYS A 756 -15.44 12.58 -22.94
N GLY A 757 -16.63 12.17 -23.38
CA GLY A 757 -16.95 11.85 -24.77
C GLY A 757 -16.57 10.42 -25.20
N ILE A 758 -16.17 9.56 -24.26
CA ILE A 758 -15.84 8.16 -24.54
C ILE A 758 -17.11 7.32 -24.39
N ALA A 759 -17.78 7.06 -25.53
CA ALA A 759 -19.03 6.31 -25.58
C ALA A 759 -18.83 4.82 -25.26
N ARG A 760 -19.22 4.39 -24.05
CA ARG A 760 -19.17 2.99 -23.58
C ARG A 760 -20.55 2.41 -23.29
N LEU A 761 -21.49 3.25 -22.90
CA LEU A 761 -22.88 2.86 -22.66
C LEU A 761 -23.61 2.71 -24.00
N ASN A 762 -24.70 1.93 -24.00
CA ASN A 762 -25.57 1.87 -25.17
C ASN A 762 -26.46 3.12 -25.28
N LYS A 763 -27.11 3.30 -26.42
CA LYS A 763 -27.96 4.47 -26.71
C LYS A 763 -29.10 4.62 -25.69
N THR A 764 -29.74 3.53 -25.28
CA THR A 764 -30.88 3.55 -24.35
C THR A 764 -30.46 4.04 -22.96
N VAL A 765 -29.39 3.48 -22.39
CA VAL A 765 -28.86 3.92 -21.10
C VAL A 765 -28.39 5.36 -21.16
N ARG A 766 -27.67 5.75 -22.23
CA ARG A 766 -27.22 7.13 -22.44
C ARG A 766 -28.40 8.11 -22.43
N ASN A 767 -29.51 7.77 -23.09
CA ASN A 767 -30.71 8.61 -23.09
C ASN A 767 -31.28 8.80 -21.69
N ILE A 768 -31.40 7.70 -20.92
CA ILE A 768 -31.93 7.73 -19.55
C ILE A 768 -31.01 8.56 -18.65
N MET A 769 -29.70 8.31 -18.69
CA MET A 769 -28.70 9.03 -17.89
C MET A 769 -28.63 10.51 -18.26
N TYR A 770 -28.66 10.86 -19.55
CA TYR A 770 -28.63 12.27 -19.97
C TYR A 770 -29.86 13.05 -19.50
N HIS A 771 -31.03 12.40 -19.44
CA HIS A 771 -32.26 13.05 -18.99
C HIS A 771 -32.30 13.22 -17.47
N HIS A 772 -31.95 12.17 -16.72
CA HIS A 772 -32.13 12.13 -15.27
C HIS A 772 -30.87 12.45 -14.47
N CYS A 773 -29.69 12.18 -15.00
CA CYS A 773 -28.38 12.48 -14.42
C CYS A 773 -27.59 13.44 -15.36
N PRO A 774 -28.15 14.61 -15.70
CA PRO A 774 -27.59 15.47 -16.73
C PRO A 774 -26.21 16.00 -16.37
N PHE A 775 -25.34 16.06 -17.38
CA PHE A 775 -24.05 16.70 -17.23
C PHE A 775 -24.18 18.21 -17.01
N SER A 776 -23.19 18.81 -16.36
CA SER A 776 -23.05 20.27 -16.27
C SER A 776 -22.97 20.92 -17.65
N LYS A 777 -23.42 22.17 -17.75
CA LYS A 777 -23.45 22.92 -19.00
C LYS A 777 -22.13 22.88 -19.79
N PRO A 778 -20.93 23.11 -19.18
CA PRO A 778 -19.67 23.06 -19.92
C PRO A 778 -19.40 21.71 -20.59
N ILE A 779 -19.77 20.61 -19.92
CA ILE A 779 -19.61 19.27 -20.48
C ILE A 779 -20.62 19.02 -21.59
N ARG A 780 -21.88 19.45 -21.40
CA ARG A 780 -22.93 19.31 -22.43
C ARG A 780 -22.55 20.05 -23.70
N ASP A 781 -22.11 21.30 -23.60
CA ASP A 781 -21.71 22.13 -24.74
C ASP A 781 -20.56 21.48 -25.53
N ARG A 782 -19.59 20.84 -24.83
CA ARG A 782 -18.53 20.06 -25.48
C ARG A 782 -19.07 18.80 -26.16
N LEU A 783 -19.97 18.07 -25.50
CA LEU A 783 -20.51 16.80 -25.98
C LEU A 783 -21.46 16.97 -27.18
N GLU A 784 -22.03 18.16 -27.40
CA GLU A 784 -22.84 18.47 -28.60
C GLU A 784 -22.07 18.25 -29.91
N ASN A 785 -20.73 18.33 -29.89
CA ASN A 785 -19.89 18.06 -31.07
C ASN A 785 -19.74 16.56 -31.38
N PHE A 786 -20.17 15.67 -30.47
CA PHE A 786 -20.02 14.23 -30.62
C PHE A 786 -21.32 13.63 -31.18
N PRO A 787 -21.27 12.86 -32.30
CA PRO A 787 -22.47 12.32 -32.95
C PRO A 787 -23.40 11.51 -32.03
N ALA A 788 -22.84 10.86 -31.00
CA ALA A 788 -23.60 10.07 -30.05
C ALA A 788 -24.55 10.88 -29.13
N PHE A 789 -24.38 12.21 -29.03
CA PHE A 789 -25.10 13.08 -28.11
C PHE A 789 -25.96 14.15 -28.77
N VAL A 790 -25.76 14.44 -30.07
CA VAL A 790 -26.43 15.55 -30.79
C VAL A 790 -27.95 15.55 -30.61
N ASP A 791 -28.61 14.42 -30.92
CA ASP A 791 -30.07 14.31 -30.84
C ASP A 791 -30.58 14.47 -29.40
N ILE A 792 -29.86 13.88 -28.44
CA ILE A 792 -30.23 13.84 -27.02
C ILE A 792 -30.09 15.23 -26.39
N ALA A 793 -28.99 15.92 -26.70
CA ALA A 793 -28.71 17.27 -26.24
C ALA A 793 -29.77 18.27 -26.75
N SER A 794 -30.13 18.17 -28.04
CA SER A 794 -31.18 18.99 -28.64
C SER A 794 -32.53 18.79 -27.94
N HIS A 795 -32.95 17.54 -27.76
CA HIS A 795 -34.20 17.22 -27.06
C HIS A 795 -34.18 17.72 -25.61
N PHE A 796 -33.09 17.49 -24.88
CA PHE A 796 -32.93 17.95 -23.50
C PHE A 796 -33.05 19.47 -23.36
N ARG A 797 -32.42 20.23 -24.28
CA ARG A 797 -32.51 21.69 -24.32
C ARG A 797 -33.94 22.18 -24.53
N ILE A 798 -34.68 21.55 -25.43
CA ILE A 798 -36.09 21.89 -25.69
C ILE A 798 -36.95 21.66 -24.44
N VAL A 799 -36.77 20.51 -23.77
CA VAL A 799 -37.53 20.18 -22.55
C VAL A 799 -37.24 21.17 -21.42
N ARG A 800 -35.97 21.49 -21.16
CA ARG A 800 -35.60 22.47 -20.13
C ARG A 800 -36.05 23.88 -20.46
N ALA A 801 -35.92 24.32 -21.72
CA ALA A 801 -36.39 25.64 -22.14
C ALA A 801 -37.90 25.80 -21.97
N LYS A 802 -38.68 24.74 -22.26
CA LYS A 802 -40.12 24.71 -22.02
C LYS A 802 -40.43 24.87 -20.52
N LYS A 803 -39.71 24.15 -19.66
CA LYS A 803 -39.88 24.24 -18.20
C LYS A 803 -39.47 25.60 -17.64
N ALA A 804 -38.34 26.16 -18.07
CA ALA A 804 -37.92 27.50 -17.70
C ALA A 804 -38.98 28.55 -18.07
N LYS A 805 -39.51 28.51 -19.30
CA LYS A 805 -40.56 29.43 -19.75
C LYS A 805 -41.87 29.29 -18.97
N GLU A 806 -42.23 28.05 -18.59
CA GLU A 806 -43.39 27.77 -17.74
C GLU A 806 -43.23 28.45 -16.36
N LEU A 807 -42.06 28.28 -15.74
CA LEU A 807 -41.73 28.88 -14.44
C LEU A 807 -41.66 30.41 -14.51
N GLU A 808 -41.01 30.99 -15.52
CA GLU A 808 -40.99 32.44 -15.73
C GLU A 808 -42.40 33.03 -15.85
N SER A 809 -43.25 32.40 -16.64
CA SER A 809 -44.64 32.84 -16.83
C SER A 809 -45.45 32.73 -15.54
N ARG A 810 -45.13 31.75 -14.68
CA ARG A 810 -45.73 31.61 -13.35
C ARG A 810 -45.22 32.69 -12.39
N TYR A 811 -43.92 32.92 -12.32
CA TYR A 811 -43.32 33.91 -11.42
C TYR A 811 -43.65 35.34 -11.83
N GLN A 812 -43.76 35.63 -13.13
CA GLN A 812 -44.27 36.92 -13.61
C GLN A 812 -45.73 37.17 -13.18
N ARG A 813 -46.57 36.13 -13.12
CA ARG A 813 -47.94 36.26 -12.59
C ARG A 813 -47.93 36.56 -11.09
N LEU A 814 -47.05 35.93 -10.31
CA LEU A 814 -46.86 36.23 -8.88
C LEU A 814 -46.41 37.68 -8.66
N ILE A 815 -45.45 38.15 -9.47
CA ILE A 815 -44.96 39.54 -9.42
C ILE A 815 -46.09 40.53 -9.73
N LYS A 816 -46.92 40.23 -10.75
CA LYS A 816 -48.08 41.05 -11.10
C LYS A 816 -49.15 41.09 -10.00
N SER A 817 -49.28 40.03 -9.20
CA SER A 817 -50.13 40.02 -7.99
C SER A 817 -49.47 40.63 -6.76
N GLY A 818 -48.28 41.25 -6.89
CA GLY A 818 -47.57 41.93 -5.80
C GLY A 818 -46.69 41.02 -4.94
N ILE A 819 -46.53 39.74 -5.31
CA ILE A 819 -45.74 38.75 -4.57
C ILE A 819 -44.36 38.63 -5.22
N ARG A 820 -43.29 38.91 -4.45
CA ARG A 820 -41.91 38.72 -4.92
C ARG A 820 -41.50 37.24 -4.78
N PRO A 821 -40.96 36.60 -5.84
CA PRO A 821 -40.48 35.24 -5.77
C PRO A 821 -39.40 35.05 -4.70
N ASP A 822 -39.46 33.91 -4.01
CA ASP A 822 -38.49 33.52 -2.99
C ASP A 822 -37.20 32.96 -3.61
N ASP A 823 -36.13 32.92 -2.83
CA ASP A 823 -34.82 32.45 -3.28
C ASP A 823 -34.91 31.00 -3.80
N GLU A 824 -35.70 30.12 -3.16
CA GLU A 824 -35.90 28.74 -3.65
C GLU A 824 -36.56 28.67 -5.03
N GLN A 825 -37.46 29.62 -5.34
CA GLN A 825 -38.10 29.73 -6.64
C GLN A 825 -37.12 30.24 -7.70
N LEU A 826 -36.29 31.24 -7.34
CA LEU A 826 -35.25 31.76 -8.22
C LEU A 826 -34.16 30.72 -8.50
N GLU A 827 -33.75 29.94 -7.49
CA GLU A 827 -32.83 28.81 -7.65
C GLU A 827 -33.40 27.72 -8.55
N THR A 828 -34.70 27.43 -8.43
CA THR A 828 -35.38 26.48 -9.33
C THR A 828 -35.38 26.97 -10.77
N LEU A 829 -35.61 28.27 -11.00
CA LEU A 829 -35.50 28.84 -12.34
C LEU A 829 -34.07 28.77 -12.88
N LYS A 830 -33.08 29.10 -12.04
CA LYS A 830 -31.65 29.02 -12.36
C LYS A 830 -31.25 27.60 -12.70
N PHE A 831 -31.73 26.61 -11.95
CA PHE A 831 -31.53 25.20 -12.22
C PHE A 831 -31.92 24.90 -13.66
N TYR A 832 -33.15 25.16 -14.08
CA TYR A 832 -33.58 24.82 -15.44
C TYR A 832 -32.90 25.63 -16.56
N LYS A 833 -32.48 26.88 -16.29
CA LYS A 833 -31.88 27.78 -17.28
C LYS A 833 -30.37 27.61 -17.47
N GLU A 834 -29.64 27.54 -16.37
CA GLU A 834 -28.19 27.75 -16.34
C GLU A 834 -27.41 26.47 -16.03
N LEU A 835 -28.00 25.58 -15.24
CA LEU A 835 -27.43 24.29 -14.86
C LEU A 835 -27.98 23.19 -15.78
#